data_AF-A0AA39ZFX9-F1
#
_entry.id   AF-A0AA39ZFX9-F1
#
_cell.length_a   1.000
_cell.length_b   1.000
_cell.length_c   1.000
_cell.angle_alpha   90.00
_cell.angle_beta   90.00
_cell.angle_gamma   90.00
#
_symmetry.space_group_name_H-M   'P 1'
#
loop_
_entity.id
_entity.type
_entity.pdbx_description
1 polymer ?
#
loop_
_entity_poly.entity_id
_entity_poly.type
_entity_poly.pdbx_seq_one_letter_code
_entity_poly.pdbx_strand_id
1 'polypeptide(L)'
;MAATNQSSDWLSNLNQDLETTVRYHGYAKVTTLVTYWEDGHPGFVEEGNDVAAMFRNTFNFDVTTFAIPSSDSYPALLKVVLECMTAKAPGPALFIVHYGGHGDRNDDRHNQEERRSVWAAHAQGGPTVKWYKIQDQIKEVRSETDMLLILDCCFAAQAGRGSDDSSGRLEILAAAAMGVKTPLPGPKSFTAAVIRNMKRSVAQDGFVVISELQYRLTKREEGLFTTPIYIGLTGGRSIRLEPINPNDEQPTNISEAKIFLQLLIKVKDELTDKNTKKISQWIKTSEVPNIVSGLELTFARTEQICKAVEDIRQGDKLFTRHVKTVDKDEILAAWNQVVSLVQEYHSLRQLQLGSNKQQQHQVGHFLEDLAHGTGDVLELLERYILTGPALEEDEALEVMINDDTLQALGLTGPLQLVKIARQDISLEAITTAPSDTVIQEKKTYGPYLDPRDIPVVEKRISVLANMLKAADSQDFRALRCIGWSPEPLEHCYILNFEVPHGIDNQKYVTLQHVIQKTKGSDRPSLDERLGLAFTLAKAVENWHLVGWLHQGISSFNIIFFRKPGTRRIEYSEPYLHGFEFARPGSDPSIGRAVDSIEFNVYRHPDRQGTVQRGHLVKHDIYSLGVVLLEIGLWQSALEIVRKLPSKSSGLEIQSYLMKQCDERLAHFAGESYQNVVATCFKSSYEVELDDAFGSRSAKSFHEKVVVKLSTGIRPL
;
A
#
# COMPACT_ATOMS: atom_id res chain seq x y z
N MET A 1 36.39 -13.56 9.66
CA MET A 1 36.45 -13.81 11.13
C MET A 1 35.01 -13.96 11.61
N ALA A 2 34.76 -14.64 12.73
CA ALA A 2 33.40 -14.98 13.13
C ALA A 2 32.66 -13.79 13.77
N ALA A 3 31.49 -13.46 13.22
CA ALA A 3 30.46 -12.59 13.80
C ALA A 3 29.06 -13.15 13.46
N THR A 4 28.75 -14.26 14.15
CA THR A 4 27.49 -14.46 14.90
C THR A 4 26.15 -14.08 14.26
N ASN A 5 25.33 -15.10 13.99
CA ASN A 5 23.92 -15.03 13.56
C ASN A 5 23.01 -14.26 14.56
N GLN A 6 22.92 -12.94 14.44
CA GLN A 6 21.99 -12.09 15.23
C GLN A 6 21.38 -10.90 14.43
N SER A 7 21.43 -10.90 13.09
CA SER A 7 20.77 -9.87 12.25
C SER A 7 19.53 -10.44 11.55
N SER A 8 18.38 -10.34 12.20
CA SER A 8 17.05 -10.57 11.61
C SER A 8 15.96 -9.87 12.42
N ASP A 9 15.92 -10.17 13.71
CA ASP A 9 14.81 -9.77 14.59
C ASP A 9 14.72 -8.25 14.77
N TRP A 10 15.83 -7.53 14.77
CA TRP A 10 15.79 -6.07 14.96
C TRP A 10 15.07 -5.36 13.81
N LEU A 11 15.14 -5.89 12.59
CA LEU A 11 14.57 -5.26 11.39
C LEU A 11 13.07 -5.55 11.27
N SER A 12 12.65 -6.79 11.56
CA SER A 12 11.23 -7.15 11.62
C SER A 12 10.53 -6.40 12.77
N ASN A 13 11.13 -6.35 13.96
CA ASN A 13 10.63 -5.53 15.07
C ASN A 13 10.58 -4.04 14.69
N LEU A 14 11.55 -3.51 13.94
CA LEU A 14 11.55 -2.10 13.54
C LEU A 14 10.48 -1.80 12.47
N ASN A 15 10.27 -2.66 11.48
CA ASN A 15 9.19 -2.48 10.50
C ASN A 15 7.80 -2.62 11.15
N GLN A 16 7.60 -3.62 12.03
CA GLN A 16 6.37 -3.74 12.81
C GLN A 16 6.15 -2.52 13.71
N ASP A 17 7.20 -1.98 14.32
CA ASP A 17 7.16 -0.74 15.08
C ASP A 17 6.78 0.47 14.21
N LEU A 18 7.25 0.54 12.96
CA LEU A 18 6.92 1.64 12.03
C LEU A 18 5.49 1.55 11.52
N GLU A 19 5.04 0.36 11.12
CA GLU A 19 3.64 0.12 10.75
C GLU A 19 2.69 0.47 11.88
N THR A 20 2.93 -0.04 13.10
CA THR A 20 2.09 0.29 14.26
C THR A 20 2.16 1.77 14.62
N THR A 21 3.26 2.46 14.32
CA THR A 21 3.38 3.92 14.50
C THR A 21 2.51 4.75 13.55
N VAL A 22 2.13 4.19 12.39
CA VAL A 22 1.25 4.82 11.40
C VAL A 22 -0.21 4.34 11.52
N ARG A 23 -0.45 3.07 11.85
CA ARG A 23 -1.79 2.46 11.92
C ARG A 23 -2.77 3.13 12.91
N TYR A 24 -2.32 3.98 13.84
CA TYR A 24 -3.17 4.81 14.72
C TYR A 24 -3.86 5.97 13.97
N HIS A 25 -4.76 5.63 13.06
CA HIS A 25 -5.56 6.57 12.26
C HIS A 25 -6.68 7.24 13.09
N GLY A 26 -6.30 8.21 13.92
CA GLY A 26 -7.22 9.06 14.67
C GLY A 26 -8.08 8.32 15.71
N TYR A 27 -9.22 8.94 16.06
CA TYR A 27 -10.26 8.33 16.90
C TYR A 27 -11.52 8.17 16.07
N ALA A 28 -12.03 6.94 15.98
CA ALA A 28 -13.30 6.63 15.33
C ALA A 28 -14.51 7.18 16.10
N LYS A 29 -14.31 7.57 17.37
CA LYS A 29 -15.29 8.28 18.20
C LYS A 29 -14.61 9.09 19.29
N VAL A 30 -15.08 10.32 19.52
CA VAL A 30 -14.71 11.13 20.68
C VAL A 30 -15.96 11.53 21.45
N THR A 31 -16.06 11.10 22.71
CA THR A 31 -17.15 11.47 23.63
C THR A 31 -16.61 12.47 24.65
N THR A 32 -17.32 13.57 24.89
CA THR A 32 -16.95 14.62 25.85
C THR A 32 -17.99 14.73 26.96
N LEU A 33 -17.58 14.56 28.22
CA LEU A 33 -18.37 14.92 29.39
C LEU A 33 -17.90 16.29 29.92
N VAL A 34 -18.77 17.29 29.84
CA VAL A 34 -18.55 18.60 30.47
C VAL A 34 -19.38 18.68 31.74
N THR A 35 -18.73 18.90 32.89
CA THR A 35 -19.41 18.85 34.18
C THR A 35 -18.97 19.93 35.17
N TYR A 36 -19.93 20.36 35.99
CA TYR A 36 -19.85 21.40 37.01
C TYR A 36 -20.96 21.11 38.04
N TRP A 37 -21.00 21.78 39.18
CA TRP A 37 -22.06 21.58 40.18
C TRP A 37 -23.33 22.38 39.89
N GLU A 38 -24.51 21.85 40.23
CA GLU A 38 -25.78 22.58 40.07
C GLU A 38 -25.85 23.82 40.99
N ASP A 39 -25.45 23.68 42.26
CA ASP A 39 -25.27 24.79 43.22
C ASP A 39 -23.87 25.45 43.10
N GLY A 40 -23.21 25.29 41.95
CA GLY A 40 -21.91 25.88 41.68
C GLY A 40 -21.98 27.40 41.46
N HIS A 41 -20.82 28.07 41.51
CA HIS A 41 -20.74 29.48 41.10
C HIS A 41 -21.16 29.63 39.61
N PRO A 42 -22.13 30.49 39.24
CA PRO A 42 -22.74 30.50 37.90
C PRO A 42 -21.78 30.56 36.72
N GLY A 43 -20.64 31.26 36.87
CA GLY A 43 -19.61 31.33 35.82
C GLY A 43 -19.01 29.96 35.43
N PHE A 44 -19.08 28.92 36.27
CA PHE A 44 -18.66 27.56 35.87
C PHE A 44 -19.66 26.92 34.90
N VAL A 45 -20.94 27.30 34.99
CA VAL A 45 -21.99 26.90 34.04
C VAL A 45 -21.78 27.61 32.70
N GLU A 46 -21.45 28.91 32.73
CA GLU A 46 -21.11 29.71 31.55
C GLU A 46 -19.87 29.15 30.83
N GLU A 47 -18.76 28.96 31.54
CA GLU A 47 -17.53 28.40 30.98
C GLU A 47 -17.70 26.94 30.52
N GLY A 48 -18.47 26.13 31.24
CA GLY A 48 -18.84 24.78 30.81
C GLY A 48 -19.62 24.80 29.49
N ASN A 49 -20.58 25.72 29.33
CA ASN A 49 -21.31 25.87 28.08
C ASN A 49 -20.40 26.31 26.92
N ASP A 50 -19.41 27.18 27.16
CA ASP A 50 -18.41 27.57 26.14
C ASP A 50 -17.44 26.42 25.77
N VAL A 51 -17.05 25.57 26.72
CA VAL A 51 -16.30 24.32 26.45
C VAL A 51 -17.14 23.37 25.62
N ALA A 52 -18.41 23.16 25.99
CA ALA A 52 -19.32 22.29 25.26
C ALA A 52 -19.59 22.79 23.83
N ALA A 53 -19.73 24.11 23.65
CA ALA A 53 -19.85 24.75 22.34
C ALA A 53 -18.56 24.64 21.52
N MET A 54 -17.37 24.68 22.14
CA MET A 54 -16.11 24.43 21.45
C MET A 54 -16.01 23.00 20.92
N PHE A 55 -16.17 21.99 21.77
CA PHE A 55 -16.03 20.60 21.33
C PHE A 55 -17.10 20.20 20.31
N ARG A 56 -18.33 20.71 20.44
CA ARG A 56 -19.40 20.44 19.49
C ARG A 56 -19.24 21.19 18.17
N ASN A 57 -18.85 22.47 18.18
CA ASN A 57 -18.88 23.33 16.98
C ASN A 57 -17.51 23.55 16.31
N THR A 58 -16.40 23.21 16.98
CA THR A 58 -15.03 23.32 16.44
C THR A 58 -14.41 21.96 16.18
N PHE A 59 -14.81 20.91 16.91
CA PHE A 59 -14.27 19.55 16.76
C PHE A 59 -15.29 18.50 16.29
N ASN A 60 -16.58 18.83 16.21
CA ASN A 60 -17.68 17.91 15.87
C ASN A 60 -17.74 16.67 16.78
N PHE A 61 -17.27 16.77 18.03
CA PHE A 61 -17.32 15.66 19.00
C PHE A 61 -18.74 15.45 19.54
N ASP A 62 -19.00 14.25 20.07
CA ASP A 62 -20.16 14.03 20.92
C ASP A 62 -19.93 14.72 22.28
N VAL A 63 -20.94 15.41 22.81
CA VAL A 63 -20.78 16.28 23.99
C VAL A 63 -22.02 16.20 24.88
N THR A 64 -21.85 15.55 26.03
CA THR A 64 -22.78 15.51 27.16
C THR A 64 -22.42 16.60 28.16
N THR A 65 -23.38 17.43 28.56
CA THR A 65 -23.21 18.41 29.64
C THR A 65 -24.01 17.95 30.86
N PHE A 66 -23.37 17.89 32.03
CA PHE A 66 -23.96 17.33 33.25
C PHE A 66 -23.68 18.19 34.49
N ALA A 67 -24.74 18.73 35.08
CA ALA A 67 -24.68 19.35 36.40
C ALA A 67 -24.66 18.26 37.48
N ILE A 68 -23.64 18.25 38.33
CA ILE A 68 -23.53 17.34 39.47
C ILE A 68 -24.56 17.79 40.52
N PRO A 69 -25.51 16.92 40.91
CA PRO A 69 -26.53 17.27 41.87
C PRO A 69 -25.99 17.33 43.30
N SER A 70 -26.57 18.19 44.14
CA SER A 70 -26.17 18.38 45.54
C SER A 70 -26.60 17.23 46.45
N SER A 71 -27.60 16.43 46.04
CA SER A 71 -27.95 15.12 46.60
C SER A 71 -27.55 14.00 45.63
N ASP A 72 -27.12 12.84 46.14
CA ASP A 72 -26.76 11.65 45.35
C ASP A 72 -25.69 11.91 44.25
N SER A 73 -24.83 12.90 44.48
CA SER A 73 -23.77 13.38 43.59
C SER A 73 -22.86 12.26 43.05
N TYR A 74 -22.52 11.29 43.89
CA TYR A 74 -21.63 10.18 43.51
C TYR A 74 -22.28 9.19 42.53
N PRO A 75 -23.40 8.51 42.86
CA PRO A 75 -24.03 7.58 41.91
C PRO A 75 -24.54 8.29 40.65
N ALA A 76 -24.99 9.55 40.74
CA ALA A 76 -25.42 10.32 39.58
C ALA A 76 -24.27 10.57 38.59
N LEU A 77 -23.11 11.04 39.06
CA LEU A 77 -21.94 11.26 38.19
C LEU A 77 -21.35 9.94 37.67
N LEU A 78 -21.25 8.91 38.52
CA LEU A 78 -20.76 7.59 38.11
C LEU A 78 -21.61 7.00 36.97
N LYS A 79 -22.95 7.13 37.06
CA LYS A 79 -23.86 6.69 36.00
C LYS A 79 -23.54 7.36 34.67
N VAL A 80 -23.45 8.69 34.63
CA VAL A 80 -23.22 9.45 33.38
C VAL A 80 -21.83 9.17 32.79
N VAL A 81 -20.81 8.98 33.63
CA VAL A 81 -19.47 8.54 33.20
C VAL A 81 -19.54 7.16 32.52
N LEU A 82 -20.23 6.19 33.10
CA LEU A 82 -20.40 4.86 32.51
C LEU A 82 -21.24 4.89 31.23
N GLU A 83 -22.29 5.71 31.16
CA GLU A 83 -23.09 5.90 29.94
C GLU A 83 -22.25 6.51 28.79
N CYS A 84 -21.36 7.47 29.10
CA CYS A 84 -20.45 8.05 28.10
C CYS A 84 -19.38 7.06 27.60
N MET A 85 -18.86 6.18 28.48
CA MET A 85 -17.82 5.21 28.14
C MET A 85 -18.36 3.94 27.45
N THR A 86 -19.57 3.47 27.80
CA THR A 86 -20.14 2.24 27.22
C THR A 86 -20.82 2.43 25.86
N ALA A 87 -20.94 3.68 25.40
CA ALA A 87 -21.55 4.01 24.11
C ALA A 87 -20.65 3.55 22.94
N LYS A 88 -21.02 2.42 22.30
CA LYS A 88 -20.30 1.75 21.19
C LYS A 88 -19.59 2.70 20.20
N ALA A 89 -18.39 2.28 19.79
CA ALA A 89 -17.58 2.88 18.73
C ALA A 89 -17.17 1.78 17.71
N PRO A 90 -16.93 2.11 16.43
CA PRO A 90 -16.49 1.16 15.41
C PRO A 90 -14.96 1.01 15.32
N GLY A 91 -14.20 1.61 16.26
CA GLY A 91 -12.74 1.65 16.27
C GLY A 91 -12.23 2.41 17.50
N PRO A 92 -10.95 2.84 17.52
CA PRO A 92 -10.34 3.51 18.67
C PRO A 92 -11.15 4.71 19.18
N ALA A 93 -11.34 4.79 20.50
CA ALA A 93 -12.18 5.80 21.13
C ALA A 93 -11.41 6.67 22.15
N LEU A 94 -11.83 7.92 22.27
CA LEU A 94 -11.36 8.88 23.28
C LEU A 94 -12.53 9.36 24.14
N PHE A 95 -12.33 9.38 25.45
CA PHE A 95 -13.24 10.01 26.41
C PHE A 95 -12.60 11.24 27.06
N ILE A 96 -13.14 12.43 26.78
CA ILE A 96 -12.71 13.70 27.35
C ILE A 96 -13.62 14.04 28.54
N VAL A 97 -13.06 14.41 29.69
CA VAL A 97 -13.80 14.92 30.84
C VAL A 97 -13.31 16.32 31.18
N HIS A 98 -14.18 17.33 31.05
CA HIS A 98 -13.96 18.66 31.59
C HIS A 98 -14.69 18.81 32.93
N TYR A 99 -13.96 19.24 33.96
CA TYR A 99 -14.56 19.69 35.24
C TYR A 99 -14.15 21.14 35.53
N GLY A 100 -15.16 22.01 35.68
CA GLY A 100 -15.00 23.37 36.21
C GLY A 100 -15.66 23.48 37.58
N GLY A 101 -14.91 23.87 38.61
CA GLY A 101 -15.45 24.02 39.95
C GLY A 101 -14.40 24.13 41.05
N HIS A 102 -14.80 23.85 42.29
CA HIS A 102 -13.86 23.78 43.40
C HIS A 102 -13.33 22.35 43.58
N GLY A 103 -12.09 22.25 44.07
CA GLY A 103 -11.48 20.98 44.51
C GLY A 103 -11.21 21.05 46.01
N ASP A 104 -11.57 19.99 46.73
CA ASP A 104 -11.57 20.00 48.19
C ASP A 104 -10.18 19.80 48.79
N ARG A 105 -9.95 20.38 49.97
CA ARG A 105 -8.69 20.35 50.71
C ARG A 105 -8.77 19.34 51.86
N ASN A 106 -8.96 18.07 51.54
CA ASN A 106 -8.67 16.97 52.48
C ASN A 106 -7.14 16.80 52.60
N ASP A 107 -6.45 17.75 53.24
CA ASP A 107 -5.00 17.70 53.49
C ASP A 107 -4.57 17.86 54.96
N ASP A 108 -5.52 17.95 55.89
CA ASP A 108 -5.24 17.88 57.33
C ASP A 108 -4.66 16.51 57.71
N ARG A 109 -3.44 16.54 58.27
CA ARG A 109 -2.67 15.34 58.61
C ARG A 109 -3.26 14.59 59.82
N HIS A 110 -4.23 13.72 59.60
CA HIS A 110 -4.52 12.58 60.49
C HIS A 110 -4.70 11.30 59.64
N ASN A 111 -4.17 10.17 60.11
CA ASN A 111 -4.44 8.81 59.62
C ASN A 111 -3.97 8.40 58.20
N GLN A 112 -2.81 8.89 57.74
CA GLN A 112 -2.00 8.28 56.66
C GLN A 112 -2.60 8.17 55.23
N GLU A 113 -3.84 8.59 54.97
CA GLU A 113 -4.47 8.46 53.63
C GLU A 113 -3.76 9.26 52.52
N GLU A 114 -3.80 8.74 51.29
CA GLU A 114 -3.23 9.39 50.11
C GLU A 114 -4.03 10.62 49.66
N ARG A 115 -3.34 11.73 49.41
CA ARG A 115 -3.94 12.91 48.77
C ARG A 115 -4.37 12.56 47.33
N ARG A 116 -5.68 12.47 47.10
CA ARG A 116 -6.33 12.02 45.86
C ARG A 116 -7.48 12.97 45.49
N SER A 117 -7.84 13.02 44.20
CA SER A 117 -8.80 14.00 43.64
C SER A 117 -10.21 13.94 44.25
N VAL A 118 -10.67 15.09 44.78
CA VAL A 118 -12.02 15.33 45.31
C VAL A 118 -12.56 16.66 44.78
N TRP A 119 -13.79 16.65 44.27
CA TRP A 119 -14.50 17.79 43.69
C TRP A 119 -15.56 18.32 44.67
N ALA A 120 -15.82 19.63 44.69
CA ALA A 120 -16.72 20.28 45.65
C ALA A 120 -17.55 21.40 45.00
N ALA A 121 -18.80 21.57 45.45
CA ALA A 121 -19.71 22.61 44.96
C ALA A 121 -19.28 24.03 45.35
N HIS A 122 -18.64 24.18 46.51
CA HIS A 122 -18.27 25.48 47.08
C HIS A 122 -16.80 25.50 47.53
N ALA A 123 -16.25 26.70 47.71
CA ALA A 123 -14.87 26.88 48.18
C ALA A 123 -14.66 26.54 49.67
N GLN A 124 -15.75 26.42 50.44
CA GLN A 124 -15.80 25.99 51.84
C GLN A 124 -17.14 25.30 52.11
N GLY A 125 -17.13 24.05 52.58
CA GLY A 125 -18.34 23.26 52.84
C GLY A 125 -19.13 22.91 51.58
N GLY A 126 -20.38 22.45 51.78
CA GLY A 126 -21.24 21.93 50.71
C GLY A 126 -20.95 20.45 50.36
N PRO A 127 -21.66 19.90 49.36
CA PRO A 127 -21.47 18.53 48.89
C PRO A 127 -20.15 18.35 48.13
N THR A 128 -19.61 17.13 48.18
CA THR A 128 -18.35 16.75 47.52
C THR A 128 -18.44 15.37 46.85
N VAL A 129 -17.68 15.18 45.77
CA VAL A 129 -17.54 13.90 45.06
C VAL A 129 -16.08 13.46 45.07
N LYS A 130 -15.85 12.24 45.56
CA LYS A 130 -14.54 11.58 45.56
C LYS A 130 -14.21 11.02 44.17
N TRP A 131 -13.86 11.89 43.22
CA TRP A 131 -13.54 11.54 41.82
C TRP A 131 -12.59 10.34 41.72
N TYR A 132 -11.58 10.25 42.59
CA TYR A 132 -10.63 9.12 42.57
C TYR A 132 -11.30 7.75 42.64
N LYS A 133 -12.46 7.60 43.30
CA LYS A 133 -13.20 6.33 43.34
C LYS A 133 -13.88 6.00 42.01
N ILE A 134 -14.38 7.01 41.29
CA ILE A 134 -14.91 6.84 39.93
C ILE A 134 -13.76 6.47 39.00
N GLN A 135 -12.64 7.19 39.08
CA GLN A 135 -11.43 6.92 38.30
C GLN A 135 -10.85 5.52 38.55
N ASP A 136 -10.88 5.02 39.78
CA ASP A 136 -10.49 3.62 40.08
C ASP A 136 -11.54 2.61 39.57
N GLN A 137 -12.85 2.89 39.72
CA GLN A 137 -13.93 2.00 39.26
C GLN A 137 -14.00 1.82 37.74
N ILE A 138 -13.64 2.85 36.95
CA ILE A 138 -13.67 2.75 35.48
C ILE A 138 -12.44 2.06 34.89
N LYS A 139 -11.36 1.79 35.64
CA LYS A 139 -10.11 1.21 35.12
C LYS A 139 -10.31 -0.05 34.29
N GLU A 140 -11.13 -0.98 34.78
CA GLU A 140 -11.42 -2.25 34.10
C GLU A 140 -12.26 -2.04 32.83
N VAL A 141 -13.10 -1.00 32.79
CA VAL A 141 -13.93 -0.62 31.64
C VAL A 141 -13.12 0.17 30.59
N ARG A 142 -11.94 0.69 30.96
CA ARG A 142 -11.12 1.63 30.19
C ARG A 142 -10.04 0.98 29.32
N SER A 143 -9.92 -0.35 29.32
CA SER A 143 -8.79 -1.07 28.70
C SER A 143 -8.53 -0.71 27.22
N GLU A 144 -9.56 -0.31 26.48
CA GLU A 144 -9.49 0.00 25.04
C GLU A 144 -9.93 1.46 24.72
N THR A 145 -9.93 2.36 25.71
CA THR A 145 -10.36 3.76 25.53
C THR A 145 -9.37 4.75 26.14
N ASP A 146 -8.83 5.63 25.31
CA ASP A 146 -7.98 6.74 25.75
C ASP A 146 -8.81 7.76 26.54
N MET A 147 -8.18 8.46 27.49
CA MET A 147 -8.86 9.41 28.38
C MET A 147 -8.06 10.70 28.55
N LEU A 148 -8.77 11.84 28.44
CA LEU A 148 -8.23 13.18 28.66
C LEU A 148 -9.04 13.90 29.75
N LEU A 149 -8.39 14.27 30.86
CA LEU A 149 -8.99 15.07 31.92
C LEU A 149 -8.57 16.54 31.81
N ILE A 150 -9.52 17.46 31.62
CA ILE A 150 -9.30 18.92 31.61
C ILE A 150 -9.93 19.49 32.88
N LEU A 151 -9.11 19.98 33.81
CA LEU A 151 -9.55 20.22 35.19
C LEU A 151 -9.27 21.67 35.63
N ASP A 152 -10.30 22.51 35.62
CA ASP A 152 -10.26 23.86 36.20
C ASP A 152 -10.79 23.84 37.64
N CYS A 153 -9.94 23.34 38.53
CA CYS A 153 -10.20 23.35 39.96
C CYS A 153 -8.91 23.41 40.78
N CYS A 154 -9.03 23.89 42.01
CA CYS A 154 -7.98 23.76 43.02
C CYS A 154 -7.53 22.28 43.11
N PHE A 155 -6.22 22.05 43.29
CA PHE A 155 -5.63 20.71 43.47
C PHE A 155 -5.82 19.71 42.31
N ALA A 156 -6.32 20.12 41.15
CA ALA A 156 -6.59 19.26 39.97
C ALA A 156 -5.52 18.19 39.65
N ALA A 157 -4.24 18.55 39.76
CA ALA A 157 -3.10 17.64 39.54
C ALA A 157 -3.09 16.38 40.45
N GLN A 158 -3.90 16.31 41.51
CA GLN A 158 -4.04 15.10 42.35
C GLN A 158 -4.75 13.93 41.65
N ALA A 159 -5.40 14.13 40.50
CA ALA A 159 -5.91 13.03 39.68
C ALA A 159 -4.78 12.15 39.08
N GLY A 160 -3.57 12.72 38.92
CA GLY A 160 -2.37 12.03 38.42
C GLY A 160 -1.59 11.24 39.47
N ARG A 161 -2.27 10.61 40.44
CA ARG A 161 -1.64 9.94 41.60
C ARG A 161 -1.97 8.47 41.78
N GLY A 162 -2.93 7.92 41.04
CA GLY A 162 -3.12 6.47 41.00
C GLY A 162 -2.03 5.82 40.15
N SER A 163 -1.66 4.56 40.45
CA SER A 163 -1.12 3.70 39.40
C SER A 163 -2.18 3.47 38.33
N ASP A 164 -1.73 3.32 37.08
CA ASP A 164 -2.57 3.08 35.93
C ASP A 164 -1.95 1.98 35.08
N ASP A 165 -2.28 0.74 35.45
CA ASP A 165 -1.79 -0.47 34.80
C ASP A 165 -2.68 -0.88 33.60
N SER A 166 -3.52 0.04 33.11
CA SER A 166 -4.45 -0.19 31.99
C SER A 166 -3.85 0.23 30.63
N SER A 167 -4.31 -0.41 29.55
CA SER A 167 -3.74 -0.28 28.21
C SER A 167 -4.14 0.98 27.43
N GLY A 168 -5.23 1.65 27.81
CA GLY A 168 -5.62 2.95 27.24
C GLY A 168 -4.84 4.11 27.84
N ARG A 169 -4.56 5.18 27.09
CA ARG A 169 -3.78 6.33 27.56
C ARG A 169 -4.55 7.18 28.57
N LEU A 170 -3.85 7.79 29.53
CA LEU A 170 -4.44 8.79 30.44
C LEU A 170 -3.58 10.06 30.51
N GLU A 171 -4.14 11.16 30.02
CA GLU A 171 -3.56 12.50 30.08
C GLU A 171 -4.44 13.46 30.90
N ILE A 172 -3.78 14.37 31.61
CA ILE A 172 -4.41 15.32 32.53
C ILE A 172 -3.84 16.71 32.29
N LEU A 173 -4.70 17.66 31.94
CA LEU A 173 -4.39 19.09 31.82
C LEU A 173 -5.10 19.84 32.97
N ALA A 174 -4.31 20.23 33.97
CA ALA A 174 -4.79 20.79 35.23
C ALA A 174 -4.46 22.28 35.36
N ALA A 175 -5.43 23.10 35.77
CA ALA A 175 -5.27 24.56 35.91
C ALA A 175 -4.20 25.00 36.91
N ALA A 176 -3.94 24.21 37.95
CA ALA A 176 -3.08 24.60 39.06
C ALA A 176 -2.29 23.43 39.69
N ALA A 177 -1.12 23.77 40.22
CA ALA A 177 -0.28 22.89 41.03
C ALA A 177 -0.91 22.54 42.39
N MET A 178 -0.45 21.44 42.99
CA MET A 178 -0.84 21.03 44.35
C MET A 178 -0.60 22.17 45.36
N GLY A 179 -1.65 22.58 46.08
CA GLY A 179 -1.58 23.62 47.11
C GLY A 179 -1.98 25.03 46.65
N VAL A 180 -2.24 25.23 45.34
CA VAL A 180 -2.57 26.55 44.78
C VAL A 180 -4.06 26.64 44.45
N LYS A 181 -4.66 27.81 44.72
CA LYS A 181 -6.05 28.12 44.33
C LYS A 181 -6.10 28.69 42.92
N THR A 182 -7.06 28.26 42.11
CA THR A 182 -7.39 28.87 40.81
C THR A 182 -8.16 30.18 41.01
N PRO A 183 -8.17 31.08 40.00
CA PRO A 183 -9.14 32.18 39.93
C PRO A 183 -10.59 31.68 39.86
N LEU A 184 -11.54 32.60 40.03
CA LEU A 184 -12.92 32.38 39.60
C LEU A 184 -13.04 32.48 38.06
N PRO A 185 -14.12 31.94 37.47
CA PRO A 185 -14.47 32.08 36.06
C PRO A 185 -14.36 33.50 35.50
N GLY A 186 -14.04 33.60 34.21
CA GLY A 186 -13.94 34.85 33.45
C GLY A 186 -12.76 34.89 32.48
N PRO A 187 -12.47 36.03 31.83
CA PRO A 187 -11.52 36.13 30.70
C PRO A 187 -10.05 35.73 30.99
N LYS A 188 -9.69 35.45 32.26
CA LYS A 188 -8.37 35.01 32.71
C LYS A 188 -8.42 33.69 33.53
N SER A 189 -9.52 32.94 33.48
CA SER A 189 -9.56 31.56 33.96
C SER A 189 -8.68 30.66 33.09
N PHE A 190 -8.38 29.47 33.59
CA PHE A 190 -7.68 28.48 32.78
C PHE A 190 -8.60 27.98 31.66
N THR A 191 -9.88 27.75 31.92
CA THR A 191 -10.87 27.32 30.91
C THR A 191 -10.98 28.32 29.74
N ALA A 192 -11.06 29.63 30.01
CA ALA A 192 -11.09 30.65 28.97
C ALA A 192 -9.79 30.70 28.14
N ALA A 193 -8.64 30.42 28.75
CA ALA A 193 -7.36 30.33 28.04
C ALA A 193 -7.23 29.02 27.23
N VAL A 194 -7.73 27.89 27.74
CA VAL A 194 -7.82 26.60 27.03
C VAL A 194 -8.65 26.79 25.76
N ILE A 195 -9.89 27.30 25.86
CA ILE A 195 -10.78 27.49 24.72
C ILE A 195 -10.13 28.39 23.65
N ARG A 196 -9.51 29.50 24.08
CA ARG A 196 -8.80 30.45 23.22
C ARG A 196 -7.66 29.77 22.45
N ASN A 197 -6.82 28.99 23.13
CA ASN A 197 -5.66 28.37 22.52
C ASN A 197 -6.05 27.17 21.64
N MET A 198 -7.03 26.36 22.04
CA MET A 198 -7.52 25.25 21.21
C MET A 198 -8.16 25.76 19.91
N LYS A 199 -9.03 26.77 19.96
CA LYS A 199 -9.60 27.40 18.76
C LYS A 199 -8.53 28.07 17.88
N ARG A 200 -7.52 28.70 18.49
CA ARG A 200 -6.36 29.28 17.79
C ARG A 200 -5.56 28.19 17.05
N SER A 201 -5.20 27.09 17.71
CA SER A 201 -4.45 25.99 17.09
C SER A 201 -5.25 25.31 15.96
N VAL A 202 -6.53 24.99 16.15
CA VAL A 202 -7.34 24.40 15.05
C VAL A 202 -7.43 25.34 13.84
N ALA A 203 -7.55 26.65 14.06
CA ALA A 203 -7.61 27.64 12.98
C ALA A 203 -6.26 27.94 12.28
N GLN A 204 -5.13 27.49 12.84
CA GLN A 204 -3.78 27.70 12.29
C GLN A 204 -3.15 26.41 11.76
N ASP A 205 -3.17 25.39 12.61
CA ASP A 205 -2.46 24.12 12.47
C ASP A 205 -3.42 23.01 11.97
N GLY A 206 -4.74 23.17 12.17
CA GLY A 206 -5.78 22.17 11.88
C GLY A 206 -6.11 21.25 13.07
N PHE A 207 -5.26 21.22 14.08
CA PHE A 207 -5.31 20.28 15.20
C PHE A 207 -4.87 20.91 16.54
N VAL A 208 -4.96 20.14 17.62
CA VAL A 208 -4.38 20.47 18.93
C VAL A 208 -3.63 19.26 19.48
N VAL A 209 -2.39 19.43 19.93
CA VAL A 209 -1.69 18.42 20.78
C VAL A 209 -1.70 18.93 22.22
N ILE A 210 -2.06 18.07 23.18
CA ILE A 210 -2.31 18.49 24.57
C ILE A 210 -1.02 18.95 25.30
N SER A 211 0.12 18.32 25.03
CA SER A 211 1.42 18.76 25.56
C SER A 211 1.83 20.17 25.06
N GLU A 212 1.67 20.45 23.76
CA GLU A 212 1.93 21.78 23.18
C GLU A 212 0.88 22.82 23.65
N LEU A 213 -0.38 22.41 23.85
CA LEU A 213 -1.39 23.26 24.48
C LEU A 213 -0.94 23.69 25.89
N GLN A 214 -0.38 22.79 26.71
CA GLN A 214 0.18 23.16 28.00
C GLN A 214 1.34 24.15 27.84
N TYR A 215 2.27 23.90 26.92
CA TYR A 215 3.38 24.83 26.65
C TYR A 215 2.87 26.22 26.27
N ARG A 216 1.92 26.33 25.31
CA ARG A 216 1.25 27.58 24.92
C ARG A 216 0.62 28.29 26.14
N LEU A 217 -0.07 27.55 27.02
CA LEU A 217 -0.71 28.10 28.23
C LEU A 217 0.28 28.57 29.32
N THR A 218 1.53 28.08 29.35
CA THR A 218 2.55 28.59 30.31
C THR A 218 3.18 29.93 29.90
N LYS A 219 2.91 30.44 28.69
CA LYS A 219 3.48 31.69 28.21
C LYS A 219 2.91 32.90 28.96
N ARG A 220 3.77 33.84 29.33
CA ARG A 220 3.39 35.06 30.08
C ARG A 220 2.29 35.89 29.42
N GLU A 221 2.17 35.83 28.10
CA GLU A 221 1.18 36.54 27.29
C GLU A 221 -0.27 36.08 27.54
N GLU A 222 -0.49 34.82 27.93
CA GLU A 222 -1.83 34.28 28.21
C GLU A 222 -2.36 34.70 29.59
N GLY A 223 -1.50 35.24 30.46
CA GLY A 223 -1.89 36.03 31.64
C GLY A 223 -2.50 35.25 32.82
N LEU A 224 -2.31 33.92 32.86
CA LEU A 224 -2.84 33.05 33.92
C LEU A 224 -2.19 33.31 35.29
N PHE A 225 -2.98 33.18 36.36
CA PHE A 225 -2.54 33.33 37.74
C PHE A 225 -1.75 32.11 38.26
N THR A 226 -2.04 30.93 37.71
CA THR A 226 -1.43 29.65 38.06
C THR A 226 -0.78 29.02 36.83
N THR A 227 0.39 28.40 36.99
CA THR A 227 1.02 27.62 35.93
C THR A 227 0.24 26.31 35.73
N PRO A 228 -0.32 26.03 34.55
CA PRO A 228 -1.02 24.77 34.31
C PRO A 228 -0.04 23.59 34.25
N ILE A 229 -0.51 22.43 34.68
CA ILE A 229 0.27 21.18 34.69
C ILE A 229 -0.29 20.21 33.65
N TYR A 230 0.60 19.58 32.89
CA TYR A 230 0.32 18.40 32.09
C TYR A 230 0.87 17.16 32.79
N ILE A 231 0.10 16.08 32.82
CA ILE A 231 0.52 14.75 33.31
C ILE A 231 0.05 13.72 32.29
N GLY A 232 0.99 13.05 31.61
CA GLY A 232 0.72 11.78 30.94
C GLY A 232 1.17 10.65 31.86
N LEU A 233 0.24 9.79 32.30
CA LEU A 233 0.56 8.66 33.18
C LEU A 233 1.09 7.46 32.40
N THR A 234 0.54 7.25 31.20
CA THR A 234 0.98 6.25 30.23
C THR A 234 2.00 6.86 29.27
N GLY A 235 3.19 6.27 29.16
CA GLY A 235 4.24 6.77 28.26
C GLY A 235 3.90 6.57 26.77
N GLY A 236 3.88 7.65 25.98
CA GLY A 236 3.56 7.59 24.55
C GLY A 236 3.50 8.97 23.87
N ARG A 237 2.85 9.04 22.70
CA ARG A 237 2.45 10.30 22.06
C ARG A 237 1.34 10.96 22.88
N SER A 238 1.44 12.28 23.09
CA SER A 238 0.34 13.07 23.66
C SER A 238 -0.90 13.00 22.76
N ILE A 239 -2.08 13.10 23.35
CA ILE A 239 -3.36 13.13 22.64
C ILE A 239 -3.38 14.30 21.65
N ARG A 240 -3.76 13.98 20.41
CA ARG A 240 -3.98 14.92 19.31
C ARG A 240 -5.48 14.95 19.00
N LEU A 241 -6.04 16.15 18.96
CA LEU A 241 -7.45 16.42 18.69
C LEU A 241 -7.59 17.11 17.34
N GLU A 242 -8.36 16.52 16.44
CA GLU A 242 -8.70 17.05 15.12
C GLU A 242 -10.24 17.08 14.99
N PRO A 243 -10.83 17.96 14.16
CA PRO A 243 -12.26 17.95 13.91
C PRO A 243 -12.70 16.68 13.17
N ILE A 244 -13.76 16.00 13.65
CA ILE A 244 -14.31 14.84 12.95
C ILE A 244 -15.16 15.31 11.77
N ASN A 245 -14.74 14.98 10.54
CA ASN A 245 -15.57 15.16 9.35
C ASN A 245 -16.52 13.96 9.20
N PRO A 246 -17.86 14.15 9.14
CA PRO A 246 -18.80 13.05 8.92
C PRO A 246 -18.80 12.51 7.48
N ASN A 247 -18.03 13.14 6.58
CA ASN A 247 -17.88 12.75 5.17
C ASN A 247 -16.49 12.17 4.84
N ASP A 248 -15.54 12.19 5.79
CA ASP A 248 -14.26 11.52 5.57
C ASP A 248 -14.50 10.02 5.83
N GLU A 249 -14.50 9.24 4.76
CA GLU A 249 -14.54 7.79 4.84
C GLU A 249 -13.38 7.30 5.71
N GLN A 250 -13.63 6.34 6.61
CA GLN A 250 -12.55 5.77 7.43
C GLN A 250 -11.43 5.28 6.50
N PRO A 251 -10.15 5.59 6.78
CA PRO A 251 -9.06 5.29 5.86
C PRO A 251 -8.96 3.78 5.60
N THR A 252 -9.53 3.36 4.48
CA THR A 252 -9.45 2.01 3.94
C THR A 252 -8.02 1.66 3.56
N ASN A 253 -7.75 0.36 3.45
CA ASN A 253 -6.44 -0.26 3.27
C ASN A 253 -5.34 0.62 2.63
N ILE A 254 -4.15 0.55 3.24
CA ILE A 254 -2.88 1.27 2.93
C ILE A 254 -2.42 1.16 1.44
N SER A 255 -3.09 0.32 0.65
CA SER A 255 -2.83 -0.03 -0.76
C SER A 255 -2.87 1.12 -1.79
N GLU A 256 -3.33 2.33 -1.44
CA GLU A 256 -3.47 3.47 -2.39
C GLU A 256 -2.39 4.57 -2.26
N ALA A 257 -1.20 4.23 -1.76
CA ALA A 257 -0.07 5.16 -1.61
C ALA A 257 0.51 5.65 -2.96
N LYS A 258 -0.06 6.74 -3.51
CA LYS A 258 0.27 7.28 -4.84
C LYS A 258 1.54 8.14 -4.93
N ILE A 259 2.19 8.44 -3.80
CA ILE A 259 3.44 9.23 -3.72
C ILE A 259 4.32 8.66 -2.62
N PHE A 260 5.58 8.39 -2.92
CA PHE A 260 6.57 7.86 -1.98
C PHE A 260 7.56 8.94 -1.55
N LEU A 261 7.92 8.98 -0.26
CA LEU A 261 8.93 9.90 0.29
C LEU A 261 10.08 9.10 0.92
N GLN A 262 11.22 9.05 0.25
CA GLN A 262 12.41 8.38 0.77
C GLN A 262 13.17 9.28 1.77
N LEU A 263 13.55 8.72 2.92
CA LEU A 263 14.22 9.44 4.01
C LEU A 263 15.57 8.78 4.36
N LEU A 264 16.68 9.36 3.90
CA LEU A 264 18.02 8.85 4.23
C LEU A 264 18.46 9.27 5.64
N ILE A 265 18.54 8.31 6.57
CA ILE A 265 18.99 8.52 7.94
C ILE A 265 20.46 8.04 8.09
N LYS A 266 21.39 8.95 8.39
CA LYS A 266 22.78 8.60 8.72
C LYS A 266 22.95 8.34 10.22
N VAL A 267 23.04 7.08 10.62
CA VAL A 267 23.45 6.67 11.97
C VAL A 267 24.96 6.89 12.21
N LYS A 268 25.35 6.97 13.49
CA LYS A 268 26.76 7.06 13.93
C LYS A 268 27.36 5.71 14.34
N ASP A 269 26.50 4.80 14.77
CA ASP A 269 26.82 3.49 15.32
C ASP A 269 26.07 2.41 14.51
N GLU A 270 26.43 1.15 14.66
CA GLU A 270 25.77 0.02 13.98
C GLU A 270 24.28 -0.13 14.37
N LEU A 271 23.48 -0.63 13.42
CA LEU A 271 22.06 -0.94 13.59
C LEU A 271 21.88 -2.24 14.40
N THR A 272 22.08 -2.12 15.71
CA THR A 272 21.75 -3.15 16.69
C THR A 272 20.36 -2.91 17.26
N ASP A 273 19.76 -3.97 17.80
CA ASP A 273 18.49 -3.96 18.56
C ASP A 273 18.33 -2.77 19.54
N LYS A 274 19.43 -2.38 20.21
CA LYS A 274 19.49 -1.25 21.15
C LYS A 274 19.47 0.13 20.47
N ASN A 275 19.98 0.23 19.25
CA ASN A 275 19.99 1.47 18.46
C ASN A 275 18.73 1.59 17.60
N THR A 276 18.22 0.49 17.08
CA THR A 276 16.99 0.43 16.28
C THR A 276 15.77 0.73 17.14
N LYS A 277 15.73 0.26 18.39
CA LYS A 277 14.74 0.69 19.40
C LYS A 277 14.79 2.19 19.70
N LYS A 278 15.94 2.88 19.57
CA LYS A 278 16.00 4.35 19.66
C LYS A 278 15.43 5.03 18.41
N ILE A 279 15.63 4.45 17.22
CA ILE A 279 15.10 4.98 15.95
C ILE A 279 13.58 4.80 15.91
N SER A 280 13.09 3.60 16.27
CA SER A 280 11.67 3.34 16.56
C SER A 280 11.12 4.35 17.57
N GLN A 281 11.76 4.49 18.74
CA GLN A 281 11.30 5.45 19.76
C GLN A 281 11.31 6.90 19.27
N TRP A 282 12.28 7.32 18.46
CA TRP A 282 12.32 8.65 17.84
C TRP A 282 11.17 8.85 16.85
N ILE A 283 10.84 7.87 16.01
CA ILE A 283 9.74 7.98 15.04
C ILE A 283 8.36 7.86 15.74
N LYS A 284 8.27 7.03 16.78
CA LYS A 284 7.12 6.96 17.71
C LYS A 284 6.88 8.25 18.48
N THR A 285 7.93 8.93 18.94
CA THR A 285 7.79 10.23 19.65
C THR A 285 7.70 11.44 18.72
N SER A 286 8.15 11.32 17.48
CA SER A 286 7.93 12.33 16.45
C SER A 286 6.46 12.34 16.01
N GLU A 287 5.93 13.53 15.75
CA GLU A 287 4.63 13.73 15.13
C GLU A 287 4.71 13.39 13.64
N VAL A 288 4.51 12.12 13.31
CA VAL A 288 4.32 11.67 11.92
C VAL A 288 3.04 12.32 11.39
N PRO A 289 3.09 13.10 10.29
CA PRO A 289 1.91 13.77 9.75
C PRO A 289 0.81 12.79 9.32
N ASN A 290 -0.46 13.18 9.47
CA ASN A 290 -1.62 12.39 9.07
C ASN A 290 -1.73 12.13 7.54
N ILE A 291 -0.91 12.79 6.72
CA ILE A 291 -0.72 12.49 5.28
C ILE A 291 0.18 11.27 5.00
N VAL A 292 0.82 10.68 6.01
CA VAL A 292 1.71 9.53 5.86
C VAL A 292 0.91 8.25 6.10
N SER A 293 0.56 7.52 5.04
CA SER A 293 -0.20 6.26 5.10
C SER A 293 0.62 5.02 5.46
N GLY A 294 1.96 5.09 5.37
CA GLY A 294 2.88 4.02 5.74
C GLY A 294 4.32 4.51 5.93
N LEU A 295 5.12 3.73 6.65
CA LEU A 295 6.56 3.92 6.81
C LEU A 295 7.24 2.56 6.70
N GLU A 296 8.10 2.40 5.68
CA GLU A 296 8.79 1.15 5.35
C GLU A 296 10.31 1.39 5.23
N LEU A 297 11.13 0.42 5.63
CA LEU A 297 12.58 0.47 5.47
C LEU A 297 13.05 -0.41 4.31
N THR A 298 13.35 0.24 3.18
CA THR A 298 13.82 -0.38 1.93
C THR A 298 15.16 -1.13 2.05
N PHE A 299 15.85 -1.07 3.21
CA PHE A 299 17.06 -1.83 3.50
C PHE A 299 16.85 -3.36 3.44
N ALA A 300 15.63 -3.84 3.74
CA ALA A 300 15.32 -5.27 3.73
C ALA A 300 15.67 -5.93 2.39
N ARG A 301 15.27 -5.32 1.26
CA ARG A 301 15.48 -5.89 -0.09
C ARG A 301 16.95 -6.10 -0.41
N THR A 302 17.82 -5.18 -0.03
CA THR A 302 19.27 -5.30 -0.26
C THR A 302 19.93 -6.34 0.66
N GLU A 303 19.47 -6.49 1.91
CA GLU A 303 19.93 -7.57 2.82
C GLU A 303 19.49 -8.95 2.32
N GLN A 304 18.26 -9.07 1.81
CA GLN A 304 17.70 -10.28 1.20
C GLN A 304 18.44 -10.68 -0.08
N ILE A 305 18.72 -9.73 -0.97
CA ILE A 305 19.54 -9.96 -2.18
C ILE A 305 20.98 -10.35 -1.78
N CYS A 306 21.58 -9.69 -0.79
CA CYS A 306 22.91 -10.06 -0.29
C CYS A 306 22.94 -11.50 0.24
N LYS A 307 21.92 -11.91 1.00
CA LYS A 307 21.75 -13.29 1.49
C LYS A 307 21.63 -14.28 0.32
N ALA A 308 20.83 -13.95 -0.71
CA ALA A 308 20.65 -14.81 -1.88
C ALA A 308 21.93 -14.97 -2.72
N VAL A 309 22.70 -13.89 -2.90
CA VAL A 309 24.01 -13.94 -3.58
C VAL A 309 25.01 -14.79 -2.77
N GLU A 310 24.97 -14.71 -1.44
CA GLU A 310 25.82 -15.52 -0.57
C GLU A 310 25.40 -17.00 -0.51
N ASP A 311 24.10 -17.30 -0.46
CA ASP A 311 23.53 -18.66 -0.66
C ASP A 311 24.02 -19.24 -2.03
N ILE A 312 24.09 -18.41 -3.09
CA ILE A 312 24.54 -18.81 -4.43
C ILE A 312 26.04 -19.13 -4.49
N ARG A 313 26.86 -18.37 -3.76
CA ARG A 313 28.31 -18.58 -3.61
C ARG A 313 28.62 -19.86 -2.83
N GLN A 314 27.86 -20.14 -1.78
CA GLN A 314 28.02 -21.33 -0.96
C GLN A 314 27.54 -22.60 -1.69
N GLY A 315 26.42 -22.50 -2.43
CA GLY A 315 25.90 -23.61 -3.24
C GLY A 315 25.15 -24.69 -2.43
N ASP A 316 24.99 -24.50 -1.13
CA ASP A 316 24.40 -25.49 -0.23
C ASP A 316 22.88 -25.65 -0.42
N LYS A 317 22.17 -24.58 -0.82
CA LYS A 317 20.71 -24.58 -1.00
C LYS A 317 20.26 -25.24 -2.31
N LEU A 318 19.02 -25.76 -2.34
CA LEU A 318 18.51 -26.50 -3.50
C LEU A 318 18.46 -25.62 -4.76
N PHE A 319 17.91 -24.40 -4.69
CA PHE A 319 17.85 -23.51 -5.86
C PHE A 319 19.24 -23.16 -6.39
N THR A 320 20.22 -23.00 -5.49
CA THR A 320 21.58 -22.57 -5.85
C THR A 320 22.45 -23.66 -6.48
N ARG A 321 22.06 -24.93 -6.37
CA ARG A 321 22.70 -26.05 -7.10
C ARG A 321 22.31 -26.09 -8.58
N HIS A 322 21.17 -25.49 -8.93
CA HIS A 322 20.56 -25.62 -10.26
C HIS A 322 20.74 -24.38 -11.15
N VAL A 323 21.09 -23.22 -10.60
CA VAL A 323 21.56 -22.06 -11.38
C VAL A 323 22.83 -22.44 -12.15
N LYS A 324 22.83 -22.28 -13.48
CA LYS A 324 23.97 -22.66 -14.36
C LYS A 324 25.18 -21.79 -14.01
N THR A 325 26.40 -22.28 -14.24
CA THR A 325 27.63 -21.52 -13.87
C THR A 325 27.68 -20.14 -14.53
N VAL A 326 27.32 -20.05 -15.82
CA VAL A 326 27.23 -18.78 -16.58
C VAL A 326 26.24 -17.80 -15.94
N ASP A 327 25.11 -18.31 -15.47
CA ASP A 327 24.05 -17.51 -14.83
C ASP A 327 24.53 -17.00 -13.45
N LYS A 328 25.27 -17.83 -12.69
CA LYS A 328 25.92 -17.42 -11.43
C LYS A 328 26.95 -16.32 -11.65
N ASP A 329 27.80 -16.46 -12.67
CA ASP A 329 28.84 -15.47 -12.99
C ASP A 329 28.23 -14.10 -13.33
N GLU A 330 27.05 -14.08 -13.98
CA GLU A 330 26.33 -12.84 -14.30
C GLU A 330 25.65 -12.21 -13.08
N ILE A 331 24.98 -12.99 -12.23
CA ILE A 331 24.44 -12.50 -10.94
C ILE A 331 25.57 -11.90 -10.09
N LEU A 332 26.72 -12.58 -10.04
CA LEU A 332 27.91 -12.12 -9.31
C LEU A 332 28.52 -10.87 -9.94
N ALA A 333 28.54 -10.75 -11.27
CA ALA A 333 29.02 -9.56 -11.95
C ALA A 333 28.15 -8.32 -11.65
N ALA A 334 26.82 -8.45 -11.73
CA ALA A 334 25.88 -7.38 -11.38
C ALA A 334 25.99 -7.00 -9.89
N TRP A 335 26.06 -7.98 -8.98
CA TRP A 335 26.28 -7.70 -7.55
C TRP A 335 27.62 -7.02 -7.29
N ASN A 336 28.68 -7.39 -8.01
CA ASN A 336 29.99 -6.73 -7.89
C ASN A 336 29.96 -5.27 -8.39
N GLN A 337 29.09 -4.90 -9.33
CA GLN A 337 28.86 -3.50 -9.73
C GLN A 337 28.19 -2.71 -8.59
N VAL A 338 27.15 -3.28 -7.96
CA VAL A 338 26.51 -2.70 -6.76
C VAL A 338 27.53 -2.51 -5.62
N VAL A 339 28.41 -3.50 -5.40
CA VAL A 339 29.48 -3.41 -4.40
C VAL A 339 30.50 -2.32 -4.77
N SER A 340 30.86 -2.17 -6.05
CA SER A 340 31.76 -1.10 -6.52
C SER A 340 31.15 0.28 -6.25
N LEU A 341 29.88 0.49 -6.61
CA LEU A 341 29.14 1.73 -6.36
C LEU A 341 29.19 2.16 -4.88
N VAL A 342 28.95 1.21 -3.97
CA VAL A 342 29.00 1.43 -2.51
C VAL A 342 30.42 1.77 -2.04
N GLN A 343 31.44 1.09 -2.58
CA GLN A 343 32.86 1.36 -2.25
C GLN A 343 33.32 2.72 -2.77
N GLU A 344 32.97 3.08 -4.00
CA GLU A 344 33.31 4.36 -4.64
C GLU A 344 32.65 5.53 -3.91
N TYR A 345 31.36 5.44 -3.60
CA TYR A 345 30.68 6.46 -2.80
C TYR A 345 31.30 6.59 -1.40
N HIS A 346 31.66 5.48 -0.74
CA HIS A 346 32.34 5.52 0.55
C HIS A 346 33.72 6.20 0.47
N SER A 347 34.52 5.90 -0.57
CA SER A 347 35.83 6.52 -0.82
C SER A 347 35.72 8.01 -1.14
N LEU A 348 34.80 8.41 -2.04
CA LEU A 348 34.55 9.82 -2.37
C LEU A 348 34.13 10.62 -1.12
N ARG A 349 33.32 10.02 -0.25
CA ARG A 349 32.85 10.65 1.00
C ARG A 349 33.96 10.87 2.03
N GLN A 350 35.02 10.06 2.03
CA GLN A 350 36.19 10.29 2.89
C GLN A 350 37.08 11.45 2.39
N LEU A 351 36.99 11.80 1.11
CA LEU A 351 37.86 12.79 0.46
C LEU A 351 37.26 14.21 0.40
N GLN A 352 35.94 14.38 0.59
CA GLN A 352 35.26 15.68 0.34
C GLN A 352 34.82 16.44 1.60
N LEU A 353 35.55 17.53 1.89
CA LEU A 353 35.14 18.64 2.79
C LEU A 353 34.24 19.69 2.07
N GLY A 354 33.45 19.24 1.09
CA GLY A 354 32.66 20.10 0.18
C GLY A 354 31.38 20.68 0.79
N SER A 355 30.70 21.57 0.04
CA SER A 355 29.49 22.25 0.50
C SER A 355 28.23 21.37 0.44
N ASN A 356 27.31 21.55 1.39
CA ASN A 356 26.11 20.72 1.57
C ASN A 356 25.30 20.46 0.28
N LYS A 357 25.17 21.44 -0.63
CA LYS A 357 24.35 21.29 -1.85
C LYS A 357 24.92 20.30 -2.86
N GLN A 358 26.25 20.21 -3.00
CA GLN A 358 26.88 19.23 -3.89
C GLN A 358 26.78 17.83 -3.29
N GLN A 359 27.00 17.71 -1.97
CA GLN A 359 26.83 16.46 -1.23
C GLN A 359 25.39 15.91 -1.34
N GLN A 360 24.37 16.76 -1.24
CA GLN A 360 22.97 16.35 -1.42
C GLN A 360 22.70 15.77 -2.81
N HIS A 361 23.26 16.36 -3.87
CA HIS A 361 23.04 15.86 -5.23
C HIS A 361 23.79 14.53 -5.49
N GLN A 362 25.03 14.40 -4.99
CA GLN A 362 25.80 13.14 -5.06
C GLN A 362 25.11 12.00 -4.30
N VAL A 363 24.43 12.30 -3.18
CA VAL A 363 23.64 11.32 -2.43
C VAL A 363 22.41 10.87 -3.21
N GLY A 364 21.75 11.76 -3.96
CA GLY A 364 20.62 11.40 -4.83
C GLY A 364 21.01 10.38 -5.89
N HIS A 365 21.97 10.74 -6.76
CA HIS A 365 22.50 9.85 -7.80
C HIS A 365 22.94 8.50 -7.24
N PHE A 366 23.70 8.47 -6.13
CA PHE A 366 24.12 7.21 -5.51
C PHE A 366 22.93 6.32 -5.07
N LEU A 367 21.84 6.89 -4.57
CA LEU A 367 20.65 6.13 -4.19
C LEU A 367 19.85 5.67 -5.41
N GLU A 368 19.77 6.49 -6.46
CA GLU A 368 19.16 6.14 -7.74
C GLU A 368 19.94 4.97 -8.40
N ASP A 369 21.26 5.08 -8.53
CA ASP A 369 22.14 4.03 -9.06
C ASP A 369 22.07 2.74 -8.22
N LEU A 370 22.01 2.85 -6.89
CA LEU A 370 21.90 1.70 -5.97
C LEU A 370 20.55 1.01 -6.12
N ALA A 371 19.46 1.76 -6.29
CA ALA A 371 18.13 1.21 -6.50
C ALA A 371 18.03 0.48 -7.85
N HIS A 372 18.57 1.05 -8.92
CA HIS A 372 18.64 0.38 -10.23
C HIS A 372 19.48 -0.89 -10.15
N GLY A 373 20.74 -0.82 -9.69
CA GLY A 373 21.63 -1.98 -9.65
C GLY A 373 21.16 -3.10 -8.72
N THR A 374 20.43 -2.80 -7.64
CA THR A 374 19.79 -3.85 -6.81
C THR A 374 18.52 -4.41 -7.45
N GLY A 375 17.79 -3.60 -8.23
CA GLY A 375 16.72 -4.07 -9.11
C GLY A 375 17.24 -5.05 -10.16
N ASP A 376 18.29 -4.69 -10.90
CA ASP A 376 18.93 -5.52 -11.92
C ASP A 376 19.32 -6.90 -11.36
N VAL A 377 19.98 -6.94 -10.19
CA VAL A 377 20.35 -8.21 -9.53
C VAL A 377 19.12 -9.04 -9.17
N LEU A 378 18.00 -8.43 -8.77
CA LEU A 378 16.77 -9.15 -8.49
C LEU A 378 16.12 -9.71 -9.76
N GLU A 379 16.07 -8.95 -10.85
CA GLU A 379 15.52 -9.45 -12.12
C GLU A 379 16.37 -10.59 -12.71
N LEU A 380 17.69 -10.57 -12.51
CA LEU A 380 18.57 -11.71 -12.80
C LEU A 380 18.23 -12.93 -11.93
N LEU A 381 18.10 -12.74 -10.61
CA LEU A 381 17.76 -13.82 -9.67
C LEU A 381 16.41 -14.46 -10.05
N GLU A 382 15.37 -13.65 -10.24
CA GLU A 382 14.03 -14.08 -10.66
C GLU A 382 14.09 -14.91 -11.94
N ARG A 383 14.69 -14.37 -13.01
CA ARG A 383 14.78 -15.04 -14.31
C ARG A 383 15.49 -16.40 -14.22
N TYR A 384 16.61 -16.48 -13.50
CA TYR A 384 17.39 -17.73 -13.40
C TYR A 384 16.76 -18.74 -12.45
N ILE A 385 15.96 -18.31 -11.48
CA ILE A 385 15.17 -19.20 -10.63
C ILE A 385 13.94 -19.74 -11.38
N LEU A 386 13.23 -18.90 -12.14
CA LEU A 386 12.02 -19.27 -12.90
C LEU A 386 12.29 -20.03 -14.21
N THR A 387 13.51 -20.00 -14.72
CA THR A 387 13.97 -20.84 -15.86
C THR A 387 14.97 -21.93 -15.45
N GLY A 388 15.04 -22.23 -14.15
CA GLY A 388 16.01 -23.16 -13.57
C GLY A 388 15.58 -24.63 -13.67
N PRO A 389 16.52 -25.57 -13.88
CA PRO A 389 16.21 -26.99 -14.03
C PRO A 389 15.64 -27.67 -12.77
N ALA A 390 15.74 -27.04 -11.60
CA ALA A 390 15.05 -27.50 -10.39
C ALA A 390 13.52 -27.57 -10.55
N LEU A 391 12.96 -26.80 -11.49
CA LEU A 391 11.52 -26.75 -11.73
C LEU A 391 10.96 -27.97 -12.48
N GLU A 392 11.81 -28.92 -12.89
CA GLU A 392 11.38 -30.20 -13.47
C GLU A 392 10.88 -31.19 -12.40
N GLU A 393 11.37 -31.11 -11.17
CA GLU A 393 11.03 -32.01 -10.07
C GLU A 393 10.00 -31.38 -9.13
N ASP A 394 8.84 -32.02 -8.95
CA ASP A 394 7.76 -31.47 -8.09
C ASP A 394 8.17 -31.35 -6.61
N GLU A 395 9.01 -32.26 -6.11
CA GLU A 395 9.58 -32.19 -4.76
C GLU A 395 10.54 -31.00 -4.61
N ALA A 396 11.37 -30.72 -5.63
CA ALA A 396 12.30 -29.60 -5.64
C ALA A 396 11.56 -28.25 -5.71
N LEU A 397 10.50 -28.17 -6.53
CA LEU A 397 9.62 -27.01 -6.61
C LEU A 397 8.94 -26.72 -5.26
N GLU A 398 8.47 -27.75 -4.54
CA GLU A 398 7.89 -27.57 -3.21
C GLU A 398 8.92 -27.08 -2.19
N VAL A 399 10.15 -27.59 -2.23
CA VAL A 399 11.26 -27.09 -1.39
C VAL A 399 11.59 -25.62 -1.73
N MET A 400 11.51 -25.20 -2.99
CA MET A 400 11.78 -23.82 -3.40
C MET A 400 10.67 -22.85 -2.97
N ILE A 401 9.40 -23.25 -3.07
CA ILE A 401 8.24 -22.47 -2.57
C ILE A 401 8.36 -22.20 -1.06
N ASN A 402 8.95 -23.16 -0.33
CA ASN A 402 9.14 -23.12 1.12
C ASN A 402 10.53 -22.63 1.58
N ASP A 403 11.37 -22.07 0.70
CA ASP A 403 12.69 -21.55 1.09
C ASP A 403 12.64 -20.10 1.61
N ASP A 404 13.13 -19.87 2.83
CA ASP A 404 13.15 -18.55 3.49
C ASP A 404 13.78 -17.42 2.66
N THR A 405 14.78 -17.72 1.84
CA THR A 405 15.44 -16.71 1.00
C THR A 405 14.57 -16.38 -0.20
N LEU A 406 13.93 -17.38 -0.84
CA LEU A 406 13.04 -17.15 -1.97
C LEU A 406 11.73 -16.47 -1.57
N GLN A 407 11.19 -16.83 -0.39
CA GLN A 407 10.08 -16.11 0.25
C GLN A 407 10.43 -14.64 0.51
N ALA A 408 11.60 -14.38 1.09
CA ALA A 408 12.02 -13.02 1.40
C ALA A 408 12.28 -12.16 0.15
N LEU A 409 12.65 -12.76 -0.99
CA LEU A 409 12.73 -12.07 -2.29
C LEU A 409 11.37 -11.85 -2.98
N GLY A 410 10.28 -12.42 -2.47
CA GLY A 410 8.94 -12.37 -3.08
C GLY A 410 8.64 -13.46 -4.12
N LEU A 411 9.60 -14.33 -4.41
CA LEU A 411 9.53 -15.29 -5.54
C LEU A 411 8.55 -16.45 -5.34
N THR A 412 7.97 -16.59 -4.15
CA THR A 412 6.95 -17.61 -3.84
C THR A 412 5.68 -17.48 -4.70
N GLY A 413 5.26 -16.26 -5.05
CA GLY A 413 4.13 -16.04 -5.96
C GLY A 413 4.40 -16.62 -7.35
N PRO A 414 5.46 -16.15 -8.06
CA PRO A 414 5.89 -16.73 -9.33
C PRO A 414 6.15 -18.26 -9.29
N LEU A 415 6.75 -18.80 -8.23
CA LEU A 415 6.94 -20.25 -8.09
C LEU A 415 5.62 -21.03 -7.92
N GLN A 416 4.65 -20.48 -7.18
CA GLN A 416 3.32 -21.05 -7.06
C GLN A 416 2.56 -21.02 -8.40
N LEU A 417 2.78 -20.00 -9.24
CA LEU A 417 2.26 -19.95 -10.61
C LEU A 417 2.87 -21.04 -11.49
N VAL A 418 4.19 -21.25 -11.44
CA VAL A 418 4.86 -22.39 -12.10
C VAL A 418 4.25 -23.72 -11.65
N LYS A 419 3.99 -23.89 -10.35
CA LYS A 419 3.33 -25.09 -9.80
C LYS A 419 1.93 -25.31 -10.36
N ILE A 420 1.08 -24.27 -10.37
CA ILE A 420 -0.26 -24.32 -10.98
C ILE A 420 -0.19 -24.69 -12.46
N ALA A 421 0.75 -24.11 -13.21
CA ALA A 421 0.94 -24.34 -14.64
C ALA A 421 1.50 -25.73 -14.98
N ARG A 422 2.29 -26.36 -14.11
CA ARG A 422 2.85 -27.70 -14.32
C ARG A 422 1.94 -28.83 -13.83
N GLN A 423 1.22 -28.63 -12.72
CA GLN A 423 0.44 -29.67 -12.05
C GLN A 423 -1.07 -29.61 -12.37
N ASP A 424 -1.51 -28.75 -13.29
CA ASP A 424 -2.90 -28.55 -13.69
C ASP A 424 -3.85 -28.32 -12.50
N ILE A 425 -3.41 -27.54 -11.51
CA ILE A 425 -4.17 -27.33 -10.26
C ILE A 425 -5.43 -26.52 -10.56
N SER A 426 -6.58 -27.20 -10.53
CA SER A 426 -7.89 -26.67 -10.89
C SER A 426 -8.56 -25.94 -9.73
N LEU A 427 -9.11 -24.75 -9.99
CA LEU A 427 -10.07 -24.09 -9.10
C LEU A 427 -11.48 -24.67 -9.32
N GLU A 428 -12.25 -24.91 -8.25
CA GLU A 428 -13.65 -25.35 -8.37
C GLU A 428 -14.55 -24.26 -8.96
N ALA A 429 -15.64 -24.67 -9.63
CA ALA A 429 -16.62 -23.75 -10.19
C ALA A 429 -17.51 -23.14 -9.08
N ILE A 430 -17.82 -21.85 -9.18
CA ILE A 430 -18.74 -21.19 -8.24
C ILE A 430 -20.20 -21.51 -8.61
N THR A 431 -20.98 -21.89 -7.59
CA THR A 431 -22.40 -22.27 -7.71
C THR A 431 -23.37 -21.14 -7.35
N THR A 432 -22.84 -20.01 -6.88
CA THR A 432 -23.56 -18.79 -6.52
C THR A 432 -22.99 -17.59 -7.26
N ALA A 433 -23.83 -16.63 -7.64
CA ALA A 433 -23.38 -15.36 -8.18
C ALA A 433 -22.55 -14.59 -7.12
N PRO A 434 -21.49 -13.86 -7.52
CA PRO A 434 -20.77 -12.96 -6.62
C PRO A 434 -21.70 -11.93 -5.97
N SER A 435 -21.43 -11.56 -4.72
CA SER A 435 -22.13 -10.49 -4.00
C SER A 435 -21.75 -9.08 -4.49
N ASP A 436 -20.56 -8.96 -5.07
CA ASP A 436 -19.85 -7.69 -5.26
C ASP A 436 -19.82 -7.27 -6.74
N THR A 437 -19.39 -6.04 -7.03
CA THR A 437 -19.25 -5.57 -8.41
C THR A 437 -18.09 -6.30 -9.10
N VAL A 438 -18.39 -7.12 -10.11
CA VAL A 438 -17.40 -7.92 -10.84
C VAL A 438 -17.33 -7.59 -12.34
N ILE A 439 -16.16 -7.80 -12.92
CA ILE A 439 -15.98 -7.85 -14.38
C ILE A 439 -16.12 -9.30 -14.84
N GLN A 440 -16.92 -9.53 -15.88
CA GLN A 440 -17.16 -10.87 -16.43
C GLN A 440 -16.56 -11.03 -17.82
N GLU A 441 -15.71 -12.05 -18.01
CA GLU A 441 -15.19 -12.45 -19.32
C GLU A 441 -15.93 -13.73 -19.78
N LYS A 442 -16.63 -13.66 -20.92
CA LYS A 442 -17.36 -14.80 -21.51
C LYS A 442 -16.47 -15.61 -22.46
N LYS A 443 -16.21 -16.86 -22.11
CA LYS A 443 -15.50 -17.87 -22.91
C LYS A 443 -16.50 -18.68 -23.75
N THR A 444 -16.91 -18.14 -24.89
CA THR A 444 -17.89 -18.78 -25.78
C THR A 444 -17.29 -20.00 -26.51
N TYR A 445 -18.00 -21.12 -26.49
CA TYR A 445 -17.76 -22.29 -27.34
C TYR A 445 -18.87 -22.45 -28.38
N GLY A 446 -18.66 -23.30 -29.38
CA GLY A 446 -19.67 -23.53 -30.43
C GLY A 446 -20.85 -24.38 -29.91
N PRO A 447 -22.08 -24.20 -30.43
CA PRO A 447 -23.27 -25.00 -30.06
C PRO A 447 -23.17 -26.49 -30.40
N TYR A 448 -22.06 -26.92 -31.01
CA TYR A 448 -21.75 -28.30 -31.38
C TYR A 448 -20.39 -28.75 -30.80
N LEU A 449 -20.01 -28.26 -29.61
CA LEU A 449 -18.91 -28.82 -28.85
C LEU A 449 -19.21 -30.30 -28.54
N ASP A 450 -18.26 -31.20 -28.81
CA ASP A 450 -18.46 -32.62 -28.53
C ASP A 450 -18.56 -32.84 -27.01
N PRO A 451 -19.54 -33.61 -26.49
CA PRO A 451 -19.63 -33.89 -25.07
C PRO A 451 -18.37 -34.52 -24.45
N ARG A 452 -17.49 -35.12 -25.28
CA ARG A 452 -16.18 -35.66 -24.87
C ARG A 452 -15.11 -34.58 -24.69
N ASP A 453 -15.26 -33.43 -25.33
CA ASP A 453 -14.34 -32.29 -25.23
C ASP A 453 -14.66 -31.39 -24.02
N ILE A 454 -15.92 -31.40 -23.53
CA ILE A 454 -16.37 -30.57 -22.40
C ILE A 454 -15.44 -30.66 -21.17
N PRO A 455 -15.08 -31.85 -20.65
CA PRO A 455 -14.19 -31.94 -19.48
C PRO A 455 -12.79 -31.40 -19.73
N VAL A 456 -12.31 -31.44 -20.98
CA VAL A 456 -10.99 -30.89 -21.37
C VAL A 456 -11.04 -29.36 -21.39
N VAL A 457 -12.15 -28.77 -21.83
CA VAL A 457 -12.36 -27.31 -21.77
C VAL A 457 -12.56 -26.85 -20.33
N GLU A 458 -13.38 -27.55 -19.54
CA GLU A 458 -13.61 -27.24 -18.12
C GLU A 458 -12.31 -27.28 -17.31
N LYS A 459 -11.49 -28.33 -17.46
CA LYS A 459 -10.16 -28.41 -16.82
C LYS A 459 -9.26 -27.22 -17.18
N ARG A 460 -9.38 -26.67 -18.41
CA ARG A 460 -8.57 -25.51 -18.81
C ARG A 460 -9.10 -24.21 -18.23
N ILE A 461 -10.42 -24.04 -18.15
CA ILE A 461 -11.03 -22.89 -17.48
C ILE A 461 -10.72 -22.91 -15.97
N SER A 462 -10.75 -24.08 -15.32
CA SER A 462 -10.42 -24.20 -13.88
C SER A 462 -8.96 -23.89 -13.56
N VAL A 463 -8.01 -24.34 -14.39
CA VAL A 463 -6.58 -24.03 -14.19
C VAL A 463 -6.29 -22.56 -14.53
N LEU A 464 -6.85 -22.03 -15.63
CA LEU A 464 -6.73 -20.59 -15.97
C LEU A 464 -7.33 -19.69 -14.87
N ALA A 465 -8.48 -20.07 -14.32
CA ALA A 465 -9.11 -19.35 -13.21
C ALA A 465 -8.26 -19.40 -11.92
N ASN A 466 -7.55 -20.50 -11.67
CA ASN A 466 -6.63 -20.61 -10.54
C ASN A 466 -5.35 -19.77 -10.77
N MET A 467 -4.79 -19.82 -11.97
CA MET A 467 -3.62 -19.03 -12.37
C MET A 467 -3.90 -17.52 -12.23
N LEU A 468 -5.03 -17.04 -12.75
CA LEU A 468 -5.48 -15.65 -12.63
C LEU A 468 -5.95 -15.26 -11.22
N LYS A 469 -6.12 -16.23 -10.31
CA LYS A 469 -6.44 -15.99 -8.88
C LYS A 469 -5.17 -15.85 -8.04
N ALA A 470 -4.11 -16.54 -8.42
CA ALA A 470 -2.81 -16.54 -7.75
C ALA A 470 -1.82 -15.48 -8.29
N ALA A 471 -2.05 -14.96 -9.50
CA ALA A 471 -1.16 -13.98 -10.13
C ALA A 471 -1.28 -12.60 -9.48
N ASP A 472 -0.14 -11.95 -9.22
CA ASP A 472 -0.12 -10.57 -8.73
C ASP A 472 -0.53 -9.60 -9.85
N SER A 473 -1.52 -8.77 -9.55
CA SER A 473 -2.01 -7.71 -10.42
C SER A 473 -0.95 -6.67 -10.80
N GLN A 474 0.09 -6.46 -9.98
CA GLN A 474 1.14 -5.47 -10.23
C GLN A 474 2.19 -5.96 -11.23
N ASP A 475 2.59 -7.23 -11.16
CA ASP A 475 3.68 -7.78 -11.98
C ASP A 475 3.17 -8.53 -13.22
N PHE A 476 2.04 -9.23 -13.11
CA PHE A 476 1.42 -9.94 -14.25
C PHE A 476 0.39 -9.08 -14.99
N ARG A 477 0.07 -7.90 -14.44
CA ARG A 477 -0.90 -6.93 -15.01
C ARG A 477 -2.22 -7.59 -15.39
N ALA A 478 -2.74 -8.47 -14.55
CA ALA A 478 -4.04 -9.09 -14.73
C ALA A 478 -4.98 -8.72 -13.58
N LEU A 479 -6.28 -8.71 -13.83
CA LEU A 479 -7.26 -8.62 -12.74
C LEU A 479 -7.32 -9.97 -12.00
N ARG A 480 -7.51 -9.92 -10.67
CA ARG A 480 -7.64 -11.13 -9.86
C ARG A 480 -8.94 -11.85 -10.18
N CYS A 481 -8.84 -13.10 -10.65
CA CYS A 481 -9.99 -13.97 -10.84
C CYS A 481 -10.50 -14.47 -9.48
N ILE A 482 -11.77 -14.20 -9.16
CA ILE A 482 -12.37 -14.67 -7.90
C ILE A 482 -13.00 -16.06 -8.03
N GLY A 483 -13.48 -16.41 -9.23
CA GLY A 483 -14.09 -17.71 -9.53
C GLY A 483 -14.69 -17.79 -10.94
N TRP A 484 -15.00 -19.01 -11.38
CA TRP A 484 -15.54 -19.29 -12.71
C TRP A 484 -16.82 -20.13 -12.65
N SER A 485 -17.66 -20.05 -13.68
CA SER A 485 -18.92 -20.81 -13.74
C SER A 485 -19.27 -21.23 -15.19
N PRO A 486 -19.85 -22.42 -15.41
CA PRO A 486 -20.40 -22.81 -16.71
C PRO A 486 -21.79 -22.20 -16.95
N GLU A 487 -22.05 -21.76 -18.18
CA GLU A 487 -23.34 -21.28 -18.65
C GLU A 487 -23.77 -22.08 -19.91
N PRO A 488 -24.31 -23.31 -19.74
CA PRO A 488 -24.53 -24.23 -20.86
C PRO A 488 -25.55 -23.74 -21.89
N LEU A 489 -26.54 -22.95 -21.46
CA LEU A 489 -27.59 -22.39 -22.31
C LEU A 489 -27.09 -21.27 -23.22
N GLU A 490 -26.09 -20.52 -22.76
CA GLU A 490 -25.41 -19.44 -23.50
C GLU A 490 -24.17 -19.96 -24.26
N HIS A 491 -23.89 -21.26 -24.18
CA HIS A 491 -22.71 -21.93 -24.71
C HIS A 491 -21.39 -21.23 -24.34
N CYS A 492 -21.24 -20.84 -23.07
CA CYS A 492 -20.01 -20.23 -22.58
C CYS A 492 -19.62 -20.67 -21.16
N TYR A 493 -18.41 -20.31 -20.76
CA TYR A 493 -18.00 -20.22 -19.35
C TYR A 493 -17.79 -18.74 -19.00
N ILE A 494 -18.05 -18.36 -17.76
CA ILE A 494 -17.78 -17.02 -17.24
C ILE A 494 -16.59 -17.09 -16.29
N LEU A 495 -15.56 -16.27 -16.55
CA LEU A 495 -14.57 -15.88 -15.53
C LEU A 495 -15.06 -14.60 -14.84
N ASN A 496 -15.08 -14.58 -13.51
CA ASN A 496 -15.43 -13.41 -12.72
C ASN A 496 -14.16 -12.81 -12.11
N PHE A 497 -13.96 -11.51 -12.34
CA PHE A 497 -12.81 -10.75 -11.91
C PHE A 497 -13.21 -9.67 -10.92
N GLU A 498 -12.35 -9.45 -9.93
CA GLU A 498 -12.44 -8.32 -9.01
C GLU A 498 -12.23 -6.98 -9.73
N VAL A 499 -13.01 -5.97 -9.34
CA VAL A 499 -12.78 -4.57 -9.75
C VAL A 499 -11.77 -3.95 -8.77
N PRO A 500 -10.71 -3.26 -9.23
CA PRO A 500 -9.76 -2.61 -8.34
C PRO A 500 -10.46 -1.63 -7.37
N HIS A 501 -9.98 -1.58 -6.13
CA HIS A 501 -10.56 -0.74 -5.08
C HIS A 501 -10.57 0.75 -5.46
N GLY A 502 -11.59 1.48 -4.99
CA GLY A 502 -11.79 2.90 -5.33
C GLY A 502 -12.42 3.15 -6.72
N ILE A 503 -12.72 2.10 -7.50
CA ILE A 503 -13.20 2.20 -8.90
C ILE A 503 -14.63 1.64 -9.07
N ASP A 504 -15.45 1.70 -8.02
CA ASP A 504 -16.82 1.18 -8.02
C ASP A 504 -17.69 1.72 -9.18
N ASN A 505 -18.48 0.83 -9.76
CA ASN A 505 -19.41 1.07 -10.88
C ASN A 505 -18.82 1.68 -12.18
N GLN A 506 -17.50 1.90 -12.30
CA GLN A 506 -16.93 2.39 -13.56
C GLN A 506 -16.67 1.27 -14.56
N LYS A 507 -17.13 1.46 -15.80
CA LYS A 507 -16.75 0.60 -16.92
C LYS A 507 -15.32 0.92 -17.37
N TYR A 508 -14.51 -0.13 -17.52
CA TYR A 508 -13.19 -0.05 -18.14
C TYR A 508 -13.26 0.44 -19.59
N VAL A 509 -12.12 0.87 -20.14
CA VAL A 509 -11.95 1.20 -21.56
C VAL A 509 -10.80 0.40 -22.17
N THR A 510 -10.96 -0.09 -23.40
CA THR A 510 -9.92 -0.84 -24.11
C THR A 510 -8.92 0.10 -24.79
N LEU A 511 -7.65 -0.30 -24.93
CA LEU A 511 -6.64 0.45 -25.67
C LEU A 511 -7.11 0.82 -27.10
N GLN A 512 -7.81 -0.08 -27.78
CA GLN A 512 -8.41 0.15 -29.09
C GLN A 512 -9.41 1.32 -29.05
N HIS A 513 -10.28 1.37 -28.04
CA HIS A 513 -11.23 2.46 -27.85
C HIS A 513 -10.49 3.78 -27.60
N VAL A 514 -9.47 3.80 -26.74
CA VAL A 514 -8.69 5.00 -26.45
C VAL A 514 -8.00 5.53 -27.72
N ILE A 515 -7.29 4.67 -28.47
CA ILE A 515 -6.61 5.08 -29.71
C ILE A 515 -7.59 5.68 -30.72
N GLN A 516 -8.77 5.08 -30.90
CA GLN A 516 -9.78 5.55 -31.85
C GLN A 516 -10.51 6.84 -31.43
N LYS A 517 -10.83 7.01 -30.14
CA LYS A 517 -11.71 8.11 -29.67
C LYS A 517 -10.94 9.32 -29.16
N THR A 518 -9.75 9.12 -28.60
CA THR A 518 -9.02 10.16 -27.87
C THR A 518 -8.25 11.10 -28.79
N LYS A 519 -8.48 12.41 -28.66
CA LYS A 519 -8.02 13.46 -29.58
C LYS A 519 -7.50 14.69 -28.83
N GLY A 520 -6.67 15.49 -29.49
CA GLY A 520 -6.13 16.73 -28.91
C GLY A 520 -5.39 16.47 -27.61
N SER A 521 -5.69 17.30 -26.59
CA SER A 521 -5.11 17.27 -25.24
C SER A 521 -5.45 16.03 -24.42
N ASP A 522 -6.47 15.25 -24.80
CA ASP A 522 -6.89 14.08 -24.02
C ASP A 522 -5.98 12.86 -24.26
N ARG A 523 -5.14 12.92 -25.31
CA ARG A 523 -4.20 11.86 -25.66
C ARG A 523 -3.08 11.75 -24.62
N PRO A 524 -2.62 10.52 -24.29
CA PRO A 524 -1.44 10.35 -23.44
C PRO A 524 -0.21 11.04 -24.05
N SER A 525 0.72 11.46 -23.20
CA SER A 525 2.02 11.99 -23.63
C SER A 525 2.85 10.93 -24.38
N LEU A 526 4.02 11.31 -24.91
CA LEU A 526 4.97 10.28 -25.38
C LEU A 526 5.45 9.42 -24.20
N ASP A 527 5.79 10.04 -23.07
CA ASP A 527 6.30 9.34 -21.88
C ASP A 527 5.28 8.33 -21.34
N GLU A 528 3.98 8.66 -21.30
CA GLU A 528 2.91 7.75 -20.89
C GLU A 528 2.76 6.56 -21.85
N ARG A 529 2.98 6.78 -23.16
CA ARG A 529 2.95 5.70 -24.16
C ARG A 529 4.19 4.80 -24.09
N LEU A 530 5.35 5.35 -23.77
CA LEU A 530 6.58 4.58 -23.56
C LEU A 530 6.54 3.77 -22.26
N GLY A 531 6.03 4.37 -21.17
CA GLY A 531 5.76 3.66 -19.91
C GLY A 531 4.77 2.51 -20.10
N LEU A 532 3.60 2.78 -20.70
CA LEU A 532 2.62 1.74 -21.06
C LEU A 532 3.24 0.59 -21.86
N ALA A 533 4.04 0.90 -22.87
CA ALA A 533 4.70 -0.10 -23.70
C ALA A 533 5.67 -0.99 -22.91
N PHE A 534 6.44 -0.40 -22.00
CA PHE A 534 7.36 -1.12 -21.11
C PHE A 534 6.61 -1.99 -20.09
N THR A 535 5.58 -1.46 -19.42
CA THR A 535 4.75 -2.21 -18.47
C THR A 535 4.08 -3.42 -19.13
N LEU A 536 3.59 -3.28 -20.37
CA LEU A 536 3.05 -4.41 -21.14
C LEU A 536 4.13 -5.43 -21.52
N ALA A 537 5.34 -4.98 -21.91
CA ALA A 537 6.43 -5.90 -22.25
C ALA A 537 6.94 -6.68 -21.02
N LYS A 538 7.03 -6.04 -19.85
CA LYS A 538 7.40 -6.68 -18.58
C LYS A 538 6.33 -7.67 -18.11
N ALA A 539 5.05 -7.34 -18.24
CA ALA A 539 3.98 -8.28 -17.93
C ALA A 539 4.02 -9.53 -18.84
N VAL A 540 4.32 -9.37 -20.13
CA VAL A 540 4.48 -10.50 -21.07
C VAL A 540 5.73 -11.34 -20.73
N GLU A 541 6.85 -10.70 -20.35
CA GLU A 541 8.03 -11.39 -19.81
C GLU A 541 7.65 -12.26 -18.61
N ASN A 542 6.97 -11.69 -17.62
CA ASN A 542 6.58 -12.38 -16.39
C ASN A 542 5.65 -13.57 -16.67
N TRP A 543 4.65 -13.42 -17.54
CA TRP A 543 3.79 -14.54 -17.99
C TRP A 543 4.58 -15.67 -18.66
N HIS A 544 5.58 -15.33 -19.48
CA HIS A 544 6.43 -16.32 -20.15
C HIS A 544 7.43 -16.99 -19.20
N LEU A 545 7.94 -16.28 -18.19
CA LEU A 545 8.80 -16.84 -17.13
C LEU A 545 8.07 -17.90 -16.29
N VAL A 546 6.78 -17.73 -16.01
CA VAL A 546 5.96 -18.76 -15.32
C VAL A 546 5.41 -19.84 -16.28
N GLY A 547 5.93 -19.93 -17.51
CA GLY A 547 5.62 -20.98 -18.48
C GLY A 547 4.25 -20.88 -19.15
N TRP A 548 3.57 -19.72 -19.07
CA TRP A 548 2.19 -19.54 -19.50
C TRP A 548 2.09 -18.71 -20.79
N LEU A 549 1.15 -19.05 -21.67
CA LEU A 549 0.91 -18.32 -22.93
C LEU A 549 -0.46 -17.65 -22.92
N HIS A 550 -0.50 -16.35 -23.20
CA HIS A 550 -1.71 -15.52 -23.13
C HIS A 550 -2.63 -15.72 -24.35
N GLN A 551 -2.06 -15.88 -25.55
CA GLN A 551 -2.72 -16.14 -26.84
C GLN A 551 -3.67 -15.06 -27.37
N GLY A 552 -4.06 -14.08 -26.54
CA GLY A 552 -5.06 -13.06 -26.85
C GLY A 552 -4.55 -11.61 -26.84
N ILE A 553 -3.23 -11.37 -26.78
CA ILE A 553 -2.64 -10.02 -26.70
C ILE A 553 -3.09 -9.17 -27.90
N SER A 554 -3.85 -8.10 -27.65
CA SER A 554 -4.34 -7.17 -28.66
C SER A 554 -4.84 -5.88 -28.00
N SER A 555 -5.06 -4.80 -28.76
CA SER A 555 -5.59 -3.55 -28.18
C SER A 555 -7.06 -3.65 -27.72
N PHE A 556 -7.79 -4.71 -28.10
CA PHE A 556 -9.08 -5.06 -27.50
C PHE A 556 -8.93 -5.55 -26.05
N ASN A 557 -7.85 -6.28 -25.81
CA ASN A 557 -7.59 -7.10 -24.63
C ASN A 557 -6.59 -6.45 -23.64
N ILE A 558 -6.34 -5.15 -23.82
CA ILE A 558 -5.65 -4.29 -22.87
C ILE A 558 -6.67 -3.28 -22.39
N ILE A 559 -7.01 -3.33 -21.10
CA ILE A 559 -8.04 -2.50 -20.48
C ILE A 559 -7.43 -1.53 -19.47
N PHE A 560 -8.10 -0.39 -19.29
CA PHE A 560 -7.75 0.63 -18.32
C PHE A 560 -8.98 1.09 -17.54
N PHE A 561 -8.73 1.58 -16.33
CA PHE A 561 -9.70 2.32 -15.54
C PHE A 561 -9.42 3.83 -15.59
N ARG A 562 -10.25 4.63 -14.92
CA ARG A 562 -10.02 6.07 -14.73
C ARG A 562 -9.55 6.33 -13.31
N LYS A 563 -8.63 7.28 -13.13
CA LYS A 563 -8.22 7.74 -11.79
C LYS A 563 -9.46 8.17 -11.00
N PRO A 564 -9.71 7.65 -9.78
CA PRO A 564 -10.86 8.02 -8.95
C PRO A 564 -11.05 9.54 -8.83
N GLY A 565 -12.32 9.98 -8.82
CA GLY A 565 -12.69 11.40 -8.83
C GLY A 565 -12.43 12.15 -10.15
N THR A 566 -11.82 11.54 -11.17
CA THR A 566 -11.48 12.22 -12.44
C THR A 566 -12.14 11.58 -13.67
N ARG A 567 -12.00 12.25 -14.83
CA ARG A 567 -12.32 11.67 -16.15
C ARG A 567 -11.09 11.08 -16.88
N ARG A 568 -9.89 11.20 -16.29
CA ARG A 568 -8.63 10.81 -16.92
C ARG A 568 -8.39 9.31 -16.76
N ILE A 569 -7.97 8.67 -17.84
CA ILE A 569 -7.55 7.27 -17.83
C ILE A 569 -6.23 7.15 -17.07
N GLU A 570 -6.05 6.05 -16.32
CA GLU A 570 -4.75 5.73 -15.74
C GLU A 570 -3.94 4.87 -16.71
N TYR A 571 -2.87 5.43 -17.28
CA TYR A 571 -2.05 4.73 -18.29
C TYR A 571 -0.87 3.96 -17.68
N SER A 572 -0.52 4.21 -16.40
CA SER A 572 0.44 3.42 -15.62
C SER A 572 -0.14 2.10 -15.10
N GLU A 573 -1.45 1.90 -15.24
CA GLU A 573 -2.18 0.71 -14.79
C GLU A 573 -2.96 0.07 -15.96
N PRO A 574 -2.24 -0.42 -17.00
CA PRO A 574 -2.84 -1.33 -17.97
C PRO A 574 -3.12 -2.68 -17.31
N TYR A 575 -4.22 -3.31 -17.70
CA TYR A 575 -4.49 -4.71 -17.41
C TYR A 575 -4.66 -5.50 -18.70
N LEU A 576 -3.91 -6.59 -18.81
CA LEU A 576 -4.15 -7.69 -19.72
C LEU A 576 -5.46 -8.38 -19.34
N HIS A 577 -6.28 -8.66 -20.34
CA HIS A 577 -7.62 -9.24 -20.24
C HIS A 577 -7.87 -10.13 -21.47
N GLY A 578 -8.99 -10.82 -21.60
CA GLY A 578 -9.27 -11.58 -22.83
C GLY A 578 -8.29 -12.73 -23.03
N PHE A 579 -8.01 -13.49 -21.97
CA PHE A 579 -7.05 -14.59 -21.91
C PHE A 579 -7.54 -15.84 -22.71
N GLU A 580 -7.95 -15.67 -23.98
CA GLU A 580 -8.76 -16.57 -24.85
C GLU A 580 -8.92 -18.01 -24.31
N PHE A 581 -7.98 -18.89 -24.66
CA PHE A 581 -7.73 -20.18 -24.01
C PHE A 581 -6.25 -20.20 -23.58
N ALA A 582 -5.86 -19.19 -22.80
CA ALA A 582 -4.52 -19.09 -22.22
C ALA A 582 -4.21 -20.33 -21.37
N ARG A 583 -2.98 -20.83 -21.47
CA ARG A 583 -2.60 -22.19 -21.05
C ARG A 583 -1.10 -22.32 -20.77
N PRO A 584 -0.63 -23.41 -20.12
CA PRO A 584 0.78 -23.77 -20.11
C PRO A 584 1.32 -23.91 -21.54
N GLY A 585 2.61 -23.61 -21.75
CA GLY A 585 3.26 -23.66 -23.06
C GLY A 585 3.16 -25.02 -23.76
N SER A 586 3.19 -26.11 -22.99
CA SER A 586 3.15 -27.52 -23.40
C SER A 586 1.86 -27.97 -24.08
N ASP A 587 0.70 -27.39 -23.75
CA ASP A 587 -0.60 -27.93 -24.15
C ASP A 587 -0.98 -27.62 -25.62
N PRO A 588 -1.90 -28.35 -26.27
CA PRO A 588 -2.44 -27.95 -27.57
C PRO A 588 -3.36 -26.72 -27.43
N SER A 589 -3.51 -25.86 -28.44
CA SER A 589 -4.57 -24.84 -28.44
C SER A 589 -5.92 -25.48 -28.79
N ILE A 590 -7.01 -25.04 -28.13
CA ILE A 590 -8.39 -25.47 -28.38
C ILE A 590 -9.21 -24.27 -28.84
N GLY A 591 -10.29 -24.52 -29.60
CA GLY A 591 -11.20 -23.50 -30.13
C GLY A 591 -11.08 -23.31 -31.64
N ARG A 592 -12.06 -22.62 -32.24
CA ARG A 592 -12.00 -22.17 -33.63
C ARG A 592 -11.70 -20.68 -33.67
N ALA A 593 -10.52 -20.32 -34.17
CA ALA A 593 -10.17 -18.92 -34.43
C ALA A 593 -11.17 -18.28 -35.41
N VAL A 594 -11.76 -17.15 -35.03
CA VAL A 594 -12.62 -16.35 -35.93
C VAL A 594 -11.74 -15.78 -37.05
N ASP A 595 -12.01 -16.18 -38.30
CA ASP A 595 -11.28 -15.70 -39.47
C ASP A 595 -11.78 -14.30 -39.90
N SER A 596 -11.31 -13.28 -39.16
CA SER A 596 -11.55 -11.87 -39.44
C SER A 596 -10.23 -11.13 -39.42
N ILE A 597 -10.02 -10.23 -40.38
CA ILE A 597 -8.84 -9.36 -40.47
C ILE A 597 -8.61 -8.58 -39.17
N GLU A 598 -9.68 -8.21 -38.46
CA GLU A 598 -9.67 -7.47 -37.20
C GLU A 598 -8.91 -8.17 -36.07
N PHE A 599 -8.92 -9.51 -36.05
CA PHE A 599 -8.15 -10.32 -35.09
C PHE A 599 -6.91 -10.95 -35.73
N ASN A 600 -6.95 -11.28 -37.03
CA ASN A 600 -5.81 -11.85 -37.74
C ASN A 600 -4.59 -10.91 -37.79
N VAL A 601 -4.76 -9.58 -37.72
CA VAL A 601 -3.61 -8.65 -37.63
C VAL A 601 -2.71 -8.89 -36.43
N TYR A 602 -3.22 -9.41 -35.31
CA TYR A 602 -2.43 -9.77 -34.12
C TYR A 602 -1.83 -11.18 -34.22
N ARG A 603 -2.36 -12.05 -35.09
CA ARG A 603 -1.94 -13.45 -35.17
C ARG A 603 -0.70 -13.59 -36.04
N HIS A 604 0.39 -14.12 -35.47
CA HIS A 604 1.61 -14.45 -36.21
C HIS A 604 1.30 -15.28 -37.48
N PRO A 605 1.98 -15.08 -38.62
CA PRO A 605 1.63 -15.72 -39.89
C PRO A 605 1.54 -17.25 -39.86
N ASP A 606 2.39 -17.93 -39.07
CA ASP A 606 2.33 -19.40 -38.86
C ASP A 606 1.01 -19.90 -38.23
N ARG A 607 0.16 -19.00 -37.72
CA ARG A 607 -1.17 -19.29 -37.15
C ARG A 607 -2.33 -18.90 -38.06
N GLN A 608 -2.06 -18.32 -39.23
CA GLN A 608 -3.09 -17.92 -40.19
C GLN A 608 -3.31 -18.98 -41.28
N GLY A 609 -4.53 -19.05 -41.83
CA GLY A 609 -4.90 -20.00 -42.86
C GLY A 609 -5.32 -21.38 -42.33
N THR A 610 -5.22 -22.41 -43.20
CA THR A 610 -5.87 -23.72 -43.00
C THR A 610 -5.11 -24.70 -42.11
N VAL A 611 -3.84 -24.44 -41.76
CA VAL A 611 -3.00 -25.34 -40.95
C VAL A 611 -2.54 -24.61 -39.69
N GLN A 612 -3.37 -24.66 -38.65
CA GLN A 612 -3.08 -23.99 -37.39
C GLN A 612 -2.11 -24.83 -36.55
N ARG A 613 -0.81 -24.50 -36.62
CA ARG A 613 0.21 -25.01 -35.69
C ARG A 613 -0.14 -24.65 -34.23
N GLY A 614 0.48 -25.31 -33.25
CA GLY A 614 0.31 -24.97 -31.82
C GLY A 614 0.68 -23.51 -31.52
N HIS A 615 0.13 -22.92 -30.46
CA HIS A 615 0.55 -21.59 -30.01
C HIS A 615 1.86 -21.70 -29.19
N LEU A 616 2.73 -20.71 -29.35
CA LEU A 616 4.12 -20.66 -28.84
C LEU A 616 4.45 -19.25 -28.37
N VAL A 617 5.46 -19.10 -27.50
CA VAL A 617 6.02 -17.82 -27.00
C VAL A 617 6.13 -16.75 -28.10
N LYS A 618 6.69 -17.11 -29.27
CA LYS A 618 6.88 -16.18 -30.39
C LYS A 618 5.58 -15.57 -30.95
N HIS A 619 4.44 -16.24 -30.79
CA HIS A 619 3.16 -15.71 -31.27
C HIS A 619 2.60 -14.64 -30.33
N ASP A 620 2.80 -14.77 -29.02
CA ASP A 620 2.52 -13.72 -28.04
C ASP A 620 3.44 -12.51 -28.28
N ILE A 621 4.74 -12.73 -28.52
CA ILE A 621 5.70 -11.64 -28.79
C ILE A 621 5.38 -10.90 -30.10
N TYR A 622 4.99 -11.61 -31.16
CA TYR A 622 4.48 -10.98 -32.38
C TYR A 622 3.24 -10.11 -32.09
N SER A 623 2.30 -10.65 -31.31
CA SER A 623 1.06 -9.94 -30.93
C SER A 623 1.35 -8.66 -30.14
N LEU A 624 2.30 -8.73 -29.20
CA LEU A 624 2.85 -7.58 -28.49
C LEU A 624 3.50 -6.58 -29.46
N GLY A 625 4.27 -7.04 -30.45
CA GLY A 625 4.83 -6.18 -31.50
C GLY A 625 3.79 -5.36 -32.26
N VAL A 626 2.61 -5.94 -32.54
CA VAL A 626 1.48 -5.22 -33.16
C VAL A 626 0.93 -4.16 -32.21
N VAL A 627 0.71 -4.50 -30.93
CA VAL A 627 0.25 -3.56 -29.89
C VAL A 627 1.25 -2.40 -29.70
N LEU A 628 2.55 -2.68 -29.68
CA LEU A 628 3.60 -1.66 -29.57
C LEU A 628 3.61 -0.74 -30.80
N LEU A 629 3.40 -1.27 -32.01
CA LEU A 629 3.23 -0.44 -33.21
C LEU A 629 1.99 0.49 -33.10
N GLU A 630 0.88 -0.01 -32.56
CA GLU A 630 -0.33 0.81 -32.31
C GLU A 630 -0.08 1.93 -31.30
N ILE A 631 0.60 1.63 -30.19
CA ILE A 631 0.95 2.60 -29.14
C ILE A 631 1.91 3.66 -29.69
N GLY A 632 2.98 3.24 -30.37
CA GLY A 632 4.00 4.14 -30.91
C GLY A 632 3.49 5.09 -31.99
N LEU A 633 2.68 4.60 -32.93
CA LEU A 633 2.05 5.42 -33.98
C LEU A 633 0.76 6.13 -33.53
N TRP A 634 0.19 5.73 -32.38
CA TRP A 634 -1.14 6.10 -31.90
C TRP A 634 -2.25 5.95 -32.96
N GLN A 635 -2.22 4.81 -33.65
CA GLN A 635 -3.11 4.45 -34.76
C GLN A 635 -3.41 2.94 -34.70
N SER A 636 -4.68 2.55 -34.83
CA SER A 636 -5.06 1.14 -34.64
C SER A 636 -4.57 0.23 -35.77
N ALA A 637 -4.26 -1.03 -35.46
CA ALA A 637 -3.67 -1.99 -36.40
C ALA A 637 -4.58 -2.23 -37.62
N LEU A 638 -5.89 -2.32 -37.39
CA LEU A 638 -6.91 -2.41 -38.44
C LEU A 638 -6.93 -1.18 -39.36
N GLU A 639 -6.69 0.02 -38.84
CA GLU A 639 -6.58 1.24 -39.64
C GLU A 639 -5.29 1.29 -40.45
N ILE A 640 -4.17 0.82 -39.86
CA ILE A 640 -2.88 0.69 -40.55
C ILE A 640 -3.03 -0.22 -41.77
N VAL A 641 -3.56 -1.44 -41.58
CA VAL A 641 -3.69 -2.43 -42.68
C VAL A 641 -4.87 -2.18 -43.62
N ARG A 642 -5.72 -1.18 -43.37
CA ARG A 642 -6.96 -0.90 -44.14
C ARG A 642 -6.77 -0.78 -45.66
N LYS A 643 -5.54 -0.52 -46.13
CA LYS A 643 -5.20 -0.43 -47.55
C LYS A 643 -4.88 -1.79 -48.21
N LEU A 644 -4.73 -2.87 -47.43
CA LEU A 644 -4.53 -4.22 -47.96
C LEU A 644 -5.86 -4.82 -48.47
N PRO A 645 -5.81 -5.72 -49.47
CA PRO A 645 -6.93 -6.59 -49.80
C PRO A 645 -7.44 -7.38 -48.59
N SER A 646 -8.76 -7.54 -48.47
CA SER A 646 -9.40 -8.29 -47.37
C SER A 646 -9.16 -9.82 -47.41
N LYS A 647 -8.23 -10.28 -48.24
CA LYS A 647 -7.78 -11.67 -48.40
C LYS A 647 -6.25 -11.79 -48.44
N SER A 648 -5.51 -10.75 -48.06
CA SER A 648 -4.06 -10.85 -47.92
C SER A 648 -3.67 -11.88 -46.87
N SER A 649 -2.62 -12.62 -47.17
CA SER A 649 -2.01 -13.62 -46.29
C SER A 649 -1.32 -12.98 -45.08
N GLY A 650 -1.08 -13.77 -44.03
CA GLY A 650 -0.35 -13.31 -42.84
C GLY A 650 1.03 -12.73 -43.15
N LEU A 651 1.73 -13.28 -44.15
CA LEU A 651 3.05 -12.78 -44.57
C LEU A 651 2.95 -11.40 -45.24
N GLU A 652 1.91 -11.13 -46.03
CA GLU A 652 1.65 -9.79 -46.59
C GLU A 652 1.28 -8.79 -45.48
N ILE A 653 0.47 -9.22 -44.50
CA ILE A 653 0.08 -8.41 -43.34
C ILE A 653 1.32 -8.05 -42.50
N GLN A 654 2.14 -9.04 -42.12
CA GLN A 654 3.42 -8.84 -41.42
C GLN A 654 4.37 -7.92 -42.21
N SER A 655 4.54 -8.16 -43.51
CA SER A 655 5.41 -7.33 -44.37
C SER A 655 4.94 -5.88 -44.41
N TYR A 656 3.63 -5.64 -44.44
CA TYR A 656 3.06 -4.30 -44.43
C TYR A 656 3.18 -3.62 -43.05
N LEU A 657 2.92 -4.34 -41.94
CA LEU A 657 3.11 -3.84 -40.58
C LEU A 657 4.58 -3.50 -40.31
N MET A 658 5.52 -4.36 -40.72
CA MET A 658 6.95 -4.11 -40.61
C MET A 658 7.38 -2.93 -41.47
N LYS A 659 6.88 -2.80 -42.71
CA LYS A 659 7.08 -1.60 -43.53
C LYS A 659 6.60 -0.32 -42.83
N GLN A 660 5.45 -0.36 -42.14
CA GLN A 660 4.94 0.80 -41.40
C GLN A 660 5.70 1.08 -40.10
N CYS A 661 6.33 0.07 -39.49
CA CYS A 661 7.35 0.26 -38.47
C CYS A 661 8.57 0.98 -39.05
N ASP A 662 9.19 0.43 -40.09
CA ASP A 662 10.43 0.91 -40.70
C ASP A 662 10.30 2.33 -41.30
N GLU A 663 9.19 2.66 -41.97
CA GLU A 663 8.97 3.98 -42.61
C GLU A 663 8.56 5.11 -41.65
N ARG A 664 8.04 4.81 -40.46
CA ARG A 664 7.34 5.81 -39.62
C ARG A 664 7.76 5.84 -38.16
N LEU A 665 8.00 4.69 -37.53
CA LEU A 665 7.93 4.58 -36.07
C LEU A 665 9.04 5.38 -35.36
N ALA A 666 10.25 5.46 -35.93
CA ALA A 666 11.32 6.30 -35.39
C ALA A 666 10.94 7.77 -35.21
N HIS A 667 10.09 8.34 -36.09
CA HIS A 667 9.63 9.72 -35.98
C HIS A 667 8.63 9.94 -34.83
N PHE A 668 7.85 8.93 -34.46
CA PHE A 668 6.77 9.03 -33.46
C PHE A 668 7.14 8.51 -32.06
N ALA A 669 8.16 7.64 -31.96
CA ALA A 669 8.58 6.99 -30.72
C ALA A 669 10.11 6.78 -30.58
N GLY A 670 10.93 7.22 -31.54
CA GLY A 670 12.39 7.09 -31.51
C GLY A 670 12.92 5.75 -32.06
N GLU A 671 14.21 5.73 -32.41
CA GLU A 671 14.86 4.60 -33.07
C GLU A 671 14.96 3.35 -32.16
N SER A 672 15.17 3.53 -30.84
CA SER A 672 15.19 2.39 -29.90
C SER A 672 13.85 1.64 -29.93
N TYR A 673 12.75 2.37 -29.85
CA TYR A 673 11.39 1.82 -29.91
C TYR A 673 11.08 1.16 -31.26
N GLN A 674 11.54 1.76 -32.37
CA GLN A 674 11.42 1.14 -33.69
C GLN A 674 12.16 -0.19 -33.78
N ASN A 675 13.39 -0.27 -33.26
CA ASN A 675 14.19 -1.50 -33.26
C ASN A 675 13.57 -2.61 -32.38
N VAL A 676 12.90 -2.25 -31.29
CA VAL A 676 12.09 -3.19 -30.47
C VAL A 676 10.94 -3.78 -31.29
N VAL A 677 10.09 -2.94 -31.89
CA VAL A 677 8.94 -3.41 -32.67
C VAL A 677 9.37 -4.24 -33.88
N ALA A 678 10.42 -3.82 -34.57
CA ALA A 678 11.02 -4.61 -35.64
C ALA A 678 11.57 -5.96 -35.15
N THR A 679 12.12 -6.04 -33.93
CA THR A 679 12.58 -7.29 -33.32
C THR A 679 11.43 -8.24 -33.02
N CYS A 680 10.32 -7.73 -32.48
CA CYS A 680 9.09 -8.51 -32.25
C CYS A 680 8.50 -9.09 -33.56
N PHE A 681 8.58 -8.35 -34.68
CA PHE A 681 8.09 -8.86 -35.97
C PHE A 681 9.05 -9.81 -36.68
N LYS A 682 10.38 -9.71 -36.45
CA LYS A 682 11.41 -10.48 -37.15
C LYS A 682 11.77 -11.79 -36.45
N SER A 683 11.15 -12.10 -35.31
CA SER A 683 11.54 -13.23 -34.43
C SER A 683 13.01 -13.18 -33.98
N SER A 684 13.70 -12.03 -34.04
CA SER A 684 15.15 -11.94 -33.84
C SER A 684 15.59 -11.98 -32.36
N TYR A 685 14.69 -12.37 -31.46
CA TYR A 685 14.93 -12.83 -30.09
C TYR A 685 15.00 -14.36 -29.99
N GLU A 686 14.51 -15.12 -30.98
CA GLU A 686 14.59 -16.59 -30.98
C GLU A 686 16.06 -17.05 -31.11
N VAL A 687 16.38 -18.12 -30.38
CA VAL A 687 17.71 -18.73 -30.35
C VAL A 687 17.65 -20.07 -31.08
N GLU A 688 18.61 -20.35 -31.97
CA GLU A 688 18.58 -21.54 -32.85
C GLU A 688 18.42 -22.86 -32.09
N LEU A 689 18.96 -22.92 -30.88
CA LEU A 689 18.77 -23.98 -29.90
C LEU A 689 18.59 -23.35 -28.52
N ASP A 690 17.38 -23.43 -27.98
CA ASP A 690 17.08 -23.12 -26.57
C ASP A 690 17.22 -24.36 -25.68
N ASP A 691 17.11 -24.19 -24.37
CA ASP A 691 16.91 -25.30 -23.43
C ASP A 691 15.43 -25.52 -23.09
N ALA A 692 15.13 -26.59 -22.34
CA ALA A 692 13.76 -27.03 -22.03
C ALA A 692 12.92 -25.97 -21.28
N PHE A 693 13.58 -24.99 -20.65
CA PHE A 693 12.96 -23.92 -19.87
C PHE A 693 12.89 -22.59 -20.64
N GLY A 694 13.34 -22.56 -21.90
CA GLY A 694 13.34 -21.35 -22.73
C GLY A 694 14.27 -20.25 -22.23
N SER A 695 15.28 -20.57 -21.40
CA SER A 695 16.03 -19.54 -20.67
C SER A 695 16.79 -18.59 -21.59
N ARG A 696 17.15 -19.05 -22.80
CA ARG A 696 17.91 -18.25 -23.77
C ARG A 696 16.98 -17.29 -24.51
N SER A 697 15.79 -17.74 -24.92
CA SER A 697 14.77 -16.85 -25.50
C SER A 697 14.24 -15.84 -24.49
N ALA A 698 14.04 -16.25 -23.23
CA ALA A 698 13.65 -15.33 -22.15
C ALA A 698 14.70 -14.24 -21.95
N LYS A 699 15.99 -14.60 -21.80
CA LYS A 699 17.10 -13.63 -21.73
C LYS A 699 17.18 -12.75 -22.98
N SER A 700 17.03 -13.30 -24.18
CA SER A 700 17.15 -12.51 -25.41
C SER A 700 15.94 -11.59 -25.66
N PHE A 701 14.74 -11.96 -25.21
CA PHE A 701 13.58 -11.05 -25.17
C PHE A 701 13.85 -9.89 -24.21
N HIS A 702 14.28 -10.19 -22.98
CA HIS A 702 14.64 -9.20 -21.98
C HIS A 702 15.63 -8.14 -22.50
N GLU A 703 16.77 -8.58 -23.02
CA GLU A 703 17.85 -7.71 -23.53
C GLU A 703 17.47 -6.86 -24.75
N LYS A 704 16.62 -7.40 -25.65
CA LYS A 704 16.29 -6.79 -26.95
C LYS A 704 14.97 -6.02 -26.94
N VAL A 705 14.07 -6.31 -26.01
CA VAL A 705 12.74 -5.69 -25.87
C VAL A 705 12.65 -4.89 -24.58
N VAL A 706 12.67 -5.53 -23.42
CA VAL A 706 12.39 -4.89 -22.12
C VAL A 706 13.43 -3.82 -21.79
N VAL A 707 14.72 -4.17 -21.82
CA VAL A 707 15.84 -3.23 -21.57
C VAL A 707 15.95 -2.14 -22.64
N LYS A 708 15.48 -2.38 -23.88
CA LYS A 708 15.48 -1.35 -24.93
C LYS A 708 14.30 -0.39 -24.80
N LEU A 709 13.16 -0.84 -24.28
CA LEU A 709 12.04 0.03 -23.94
C LEU A 709 12.38 0.93 -22.74
N SER A 710 13.04 0.42 -21.69
CA SER A 710 13.40 1.23 -20.51
C SER A 710 14.30 2.42 -20.85
N THR A 711 15.24 2.29 -21.79
CA THR A 711 16.08 3.42 -22.26
C THR A 711 15.32 4.60 -22.89
N GLY A 712 14.04 4.41 -23.26
CA GLY A 712 13.18 5.49 -23.76
C GLY A 712 12.39 6.22 -22.67
N ILE A 713 12.34 5.68 -21.45
CA ILE A 713 11.57 6.22 -20.33
C ILE A 713 12.47 7.15 -19.51
N ARG A 714 11.90 8.23 -18.97
CA ARG A 714 12.56 8.99 -17.91
C ARG A 714 12.38 8.25 -16.57
N PRO A 715 13.40 8.17 -15.70
CA PRO A 715 13.14 7.88 -14.29
C PRO A 715 12.15 8.93 -13.74
N LEU A 716 11.22 8.47 -12.90
CA LEU A 716 10.09 9.24 -12.36
C LEU A 716 10.45 10.00 -11.07
#